data_AF-A0A0L6JIY7-F1
#
_entry.id   AF-A0A0L6JIY7-F1
#
_cell.length_a   1.000
_cell.length_b   1.000
_cell.length_c   1.000
_cell.angle_alpha   90.00
_cell.angle_beta   90.00
_cell.angle_gamma   90.00
#
_symmetry.space_group_name_H-M   'P 1'
#
loop_
_entity.id
_entity.type
_entity.pdbx_description
1 polymer ?
#
loop_
_entity_poly.entity_id
_entity_poly.type
_entity_poly.pdbx_seq_one_letter_code
_entity_poly.pdbx_strand_id
1 'polypeptide(L)'
;MKMKKVLFYYVLLCSIIATFFVQASVMYAATPLTELSISSVDFNDDGAVNMLDVIVLASAFNSKSGDTRYLVKIDINHDGVINMSDVIYIAKYFGRIIEKPTSTQMPTPTSTDPSLIDTGDFIIDTDTGTIVKYKGSSRNVTVPEGVNATKVTRIGTNAFYYCSKLTSISIPDGVTSIGDSAFYECSSLKDIKLPKNLTYLGCDAFYGCEALTNIVIPEGVSMINDGAFSGCRSLANITIPSRVSRIGMSAFSGCTNLSNAYFVGDQPDFGSYAFSNTKLGFKIVILPTAQGFGKPEPYNNETSWVWFLSCSESYDVVMADSIYTFDAATGTILKYNGQGGDVVIPSTIDGVKVTAIGDMAFGDTGYSIKSVIIPDGVTSLGNCAFHECAISDITIPASITSMGPAVFMECPLKNVTFLGNEPSFSGFIPFWEIYNENFKITVMPNSKGFGKPVPYNSETSWNWTLAVPTVGNVTLRVCLFDSSVVEKGDYVISAKTGTIIKYKGKGGDVIIPGEIDGIKVIYIGEDAFAGCKELTSISIPQGVKEIYYGAFTDCTGLKSVSMPKDMTKIGARAFERCNNLTDITIPYGVSSIERYAFAGCWKLETISLPDSLISIGEYAFSYCISLSEIIIPENVYSIGDNAFYGCTELSNASFRGDQPQNFGRSIFSNAKESFKITVFPNAYGFGKPEPYNNQTEWIWDLSSNNSEIYKVVLDSNYYDFDAATGTILKYRGPDGDVVIPNTINGVKVTGIGTVAFGDRCNNIKSVTIPDGVTSIGNCAFHETSITSITIPASVTRMDGAVFAETPLRKITFLGNQPSFEEFDPFYAVGSLAITVLPTAKGFGKPDPYYNEISWNWIPDPENWDGVNIHRVFLQEPSVIDTDDYVFGASTGTIIKYKGKSEDVIIPDKINGVSVKGIGDDAFSECKELTSITIPQGVTAIHYGVFKDCTKLKSVSMPESLIRIGVCAFSGCTGLTNISIPKGVTSIGLCAFEGCTGLTGIEIPDGVTFIDAYTFRNCSSLASIKLPESLKSIGSLAFSGCHSLTDIKIPEGVTSIENGAFSDCPYLENITLPNGLKQIGEHAFGKV
;
A
#
# COMPACT_ATOMS: atom_id res chain seq x y z
N MET A 1 56.47 -26.03 -0.76
CA MET A 1 56.17 -27.45 -1.08
C MET A 1 54.81 -27.88 -0.49
N LYS A 2 53.69 -27.34 -0.98
CA LYS A 2 52.32 -27.69 -0.55
C LYS A 2 51.35 -27.71 -1.74
N MET A 3 51.46 -28.72 -2.61
CA MET A 3 50.57 -28.90 -3.77
C MET A 3 50.35 -30.40 -4.07
N LYS A 4 50.14 -31.20 -3.02
CA LYS A 4 49.93 -32.66 -3.12
C LYS A 4 48.83 -33.25 -2.18
N LYS A 5 48.10 -32.42 -1.41
CA LYS A 5 47.00 -32.91 -0.54
C LYS A 5 45.60 -32.82 -1.16
N VAL A 6 45.36 -31.92 -2.11
CA VAL A 6 44.02 -31.74 -2.72
C VAL A 6 43.67 -32.88 -3.68
N LEU A 7 44.62 -33.30 -4.52
CA LEU A 7 44.37 -34.28 -5.59
C LEU A 7 44.06 -35.71 -5.09
N PHE A 8 44.43 -36.04 -3.84
CA PHE A 8 44.22 -37.39 -3.29
C PHE A 8 42.79 -37.61 -2.77
N TYR A 9 42.10 -36.56 -2.33
CA TYR A 9 40.70 -36.65 -1.87
C TYR A 9 39.72 -36.83 -3.03
N TYR A 10 39.90 -36.06 -4.12
CA TYR A 10 39.01 -36.12 -5.29
C TYR A 10 39.01 -37.49 -5.98
N VAL A 11 40.17 -38.15 -6.10
CA VAL A 11 40.26 -39.48 -6.72
C VAL A 11 39.62 -40.56 -5.85
N LEU A 12 39.76 -40.47 -4.53
CA LEU A 12 39.18 -41.46 -3.61
C LEU A 12 37.65 -41.36 -3.54
N LEU A 13 37.08 -40.16 -3.56
CA LEU A 13 35.64 -39.93 -3.49
C LEU A 13 34.91 -40.50 -4.72
N CYS A 14 35.45 -40.26 -5.93
CA CYS A 14 34.89 -40.79 -7.17
C CYS A 14 34.94 -42.33 -7.25
N SER A 15 35.92 -42.99 -6.62
CA SER A 15 36.01 -44.46 -6.61
C SER A 15 34.93 -45.13 -5.76
N ILE A 16 34.50 -44.50 -4.66
CA ILE A 16 33.51 -45.08 -3.73
C ILE A 16 32.11 -45.05 -4.35
N ILE A 17 31.73 -43.94 -4.99
CA ILE A 17 30.41 -43.75 -5.62
C ILE A 17 30.18 -44.78 -6.76
N ALA A 18 31.22 -45.14 -7.50
CA ALA A 18 31.12 -46.10 -8.61
C ALA A 18 30.87 -47.56 -8.18
N THR A 19 31.09 -47.91 -6.90
CA THR A 19 31.14 -49.33 -6.47
C THR A 19 29.80 -49.84 -5.91
N PHE A 20 28.88 -48.95 -5.51
CA PHE A 20 27.59 -49.35 -4.90
C PHE A 20 26.47 -49.69 -5.89
N PHE A 21 26.68 -49.53 -7.20
CA PHE A 21 25.65 -49.76 -8.22
C PHE A 21 25.56 -51.21 -8.75
N VAL A 22 26.30 -52.16 -8.17
CA VAL A 22 26.36 -53.56 -8.63
C VAL A 22 26.20 -54.52 -7.46
N GLN A 23 25.05 -55.23 -7.41
CA GLN A 23 24.58 -56.28 -6.48
C GLN A 23 23.44 -55.89 -5.50
N ALA A 24 22.21 -55.75 -6.02
CA ALA A 24 20.98 -55.74 -5.22
C ALA A 24 19.75 -56.23 -6.02
N SER A 25 19.87 -57.37 -6.73
CA SER A 25 18.84 -57.83 -7.68
C SER A 25 18.66 -59.36 -7.75
N VAL A 26 18.57 -60.03 -6.59
CA VAL A 26 18.28 -61.48 -6.51
C VAL A 26 17.34 -61.80 -5.33
N MET A 27 16.32 -62.64 -5.61
CA MET A 27 15.42 -63.39 -4.71
C MET A 27 14.39 -62.64 -3.83
N TYR A 28 13.12 -62.96 -4.13
CA TYR A 28 11.94 -62.85 -3.27
C TYR A 28 11.92 -63.99 -2.22
N ALA A 29 11.49 -63.70 -1.00
CA ALA A 29 10.90 -64.67 -0.05
C ALA A 29 9.96 -63.90 0.89
N ALA A 30 8.90 -64.55 1.40
CA ALA A 30 7.78 -63.85 2.04
C ALA A 30 7.52 -64.26 3.50
N THR A 31 7.29 -63.26 4.35
CA THR A 31 6.47 -63.30 5.59
C THR A 31 6.08 -61.87 5.97
N PRO A 32 4.92 -61.65 6.64
CA PRO A 32 4.55 -60.32 7.13
C PRO A 32 5.29 -59.99 8.43
N LEU A 33 5.82 -58.77 8.54
CA LEU A 33 6.28 -58.20 9.81
C LEU A 33 5.20 -57.24 10.34
N THR A 34 4.76 -57.50 11.58
CA THR A 34 3.80 -56.67 12.32
C THR A 34 4.50 -55.50 13.01
N GLU A 35 3.81 -54.36 13.06
CA GLU A 35 4.03 -53.22 13.96
C GLU A 35 5.48 -52.82 14.27
N LEU A 36 5.98 -51.80 13.56
CA LEU A 36 7.24 -51.13 13.86
C LEU A 36 6.94 -49.81 14.61
N SER A 37 6.93 -49.87 15.94
CA SER A 37 6.71 -48.70 16.80
C SER A 37 7.94 -47.78 16.79
N ILE A 38 7.84 -46.60 16.18
CA ILE A 38 8.89 -45.58 16.23
C ILE A 38 8.80 -44.83 17.56
N SER A 39 9.44 -45.37 18.58
CA SER A 39 9.77 -44.66 19.83
C SER A 39 11.22 -44.20 19.77
N SER A 40 11.46 -42.95 20.21
CA SER A 40 12.77 -42.26 20.26
C SER A 40 13.57 -42.21 18.95
N VAL A 41 13.60 -41.03 18.33
CA VAL A 41 14.78 -40.57 17.58
C VAL A 41 15.70 -39.95 18.62
N ASP A 42 16.91 -40.48 18.78
CA ASP A 42 17.94 -39.86 19.62
C ASP A 42 18.62 -38.70 18.87
N PHE A 43 18.86 -37.61 19.59
CA PHE A 43 19.60 -36.44 19.11
C PHE A 43 20.99 -36.45 19.76
N ASN A 44 22.02 -36.04 19.03
CA ASN A 44 23.32 -35.72 19.63
C ASN A 44 23.28 -34.34 20.32
N ASP A 45 24.26 -34.06 21.19
CA ASP A 45 24.31 -32.87 22.07
C ASP A 45 24.34 -31.50 21.33
N ASP A 46 24.45 -31.50 20.00
CA ASP A 46 24.39 -30.34 19.10
C ASP A 46 23.05 -30.19 18.35
N GLY A 47 22.10 -31.10 18.57
CA GLY A 47 20.74 -31.07 17.99
C GLY A 47 20.62 -31.64 16.57
N ALA A 48 21.71 -32.14 15.96
CA ALA A 48 21.63 -32.76 14.64
C ALA A 48 21.09 -34.20 14.71
N VAL A 49 20.43 -34.64 13.63
CA VAL A 49 19.92 -36.02 13.48
C VAL A 49 20.94 -36.87 12.74
N ASN A 50 21.16 -38.10 13.22
CA ASN A 50 22.11 -39.04 12.64
C ASN A 50 21.75 -39.42 11.18
N MET A 51 22.71 -39.21 10.27
CA MET A 51 22.59 -39.52 8.83
C MET A 51 22.27 -41.00 8.56
N LEU A 52 22.62 -41.92 9.47
CA LEU A 52 22.31 -43.34 9.32
C LEU A 52 20.80 -43.63 9.44
N ASP A 53 20.10 -42.94 10.33
CA ASP A 53 18.66 -43.14 10.58
C ASP A 53 17.80 -42.53 9.47
N VAL A 54 18.27 -41.44 8.87
CA VAL A 54 17.71 -40.87 7.62
C VAL A 54 17.81 -41.88 6.46
N ILE A 55 18.89 -42.67 6.39
CA ILE A 55 19.06 -43.73 5.39
C ILE A 55 18.16 -44.95 5.69
N VAL A 56 17.93 -45.29 6.95
CA VAL A 56 16.95 -46.33 7.34
C VAL A 56 15.53 -45.92 6.94
N LEU A 57 15.13 -44.67 7.18
CA LEU A 57 13.87 -44.10 6.69
C LEU A 57 13.77 -44.18 5.16
N ALA A 58 14.75 -43.65 4.44
CA ALA A 58 14.73 -43.63 2.97
C ALA A 58 14.68 -45.03 2.34
N SER A 59 15.37 -46.01 2.93
CA SER A 59 15.40 -47.39 2.42
C SER A 59 14.11 -48.17 2.70
N ALA A 60 13.43 -47.92 3.82
CA ALA A 60 12.13 -48.53 4.10
C ALA A 60 11.06 -48.14 3.06
N PHE A 61 10.98 -46.85 2.70
CA PHE A 61 10.00 -46.34 1.73
C PHE A 61 10.27 -46.76 0.28
N ASN A 62 11.53 -46.96 -0.11
CA ASN A 62 11.92 -47.27 -1.50
C ASN A 62 11.43 -48.65 -1.99
N SER A 63 10.88 -49.47 -1.10
CA SER A 63 10.34 -50.81 -1.39
C SER A 63 8.99 -50.83 -2.12
N LYS A 64 8.25 -49.71 -2.19
CA LYS A 64 6.83 -49.68 -2.63
C LYS A 64 6.52 -49.05 -3.99
N SER A 65 7.37 -48.19 -4.56
CA SER A 65 6.97 -47.32 -5.68
C SER A 65 7.48 -47.73 -7.07
N GLY A 66 8.70 -48.26 -7.19
CA GLY A 66 9.24 -48.86 -8.42
C GLY A 66 9.50 -47.92 -9.62
N ASP A 67 9.29 -46.60 -9.50
CA ASP A 67 9.43 -45.64 -10.59
C ASP A 67 10.51 -44.59 -10.30
N THR A 68 11.66 -44.71 -10.96
CA THR A 68 12.92 -44.00 -10.65
C THR A 68 13.01 -42.56 -11.20
N ARG A 69 11.87 -41.88 -11.38
CA ARG A 69 11.79 -40.57 -12.07
C ARG A 69 11.60 -39.34 -11.18
N TYR A 70 11.51 -39.50 -9.86
CA TYR A 70 11.40 -38.39 -8.91
C TYR A 70 12.68 -38.24 -8.07
N LEU A 71 13.70 -37.59 -8.66
CA LEU A 71 14.83 -37.06 -7.90
C LEU A 71 14.44 -35.70 -7.30
N VAL A 72 13.95 -35.71 -6.06
CA VAL A 72 13.81 -34.48 -5.26
C VAL A 72 15.21 -34.01 -4.91
N LYS A 73 15.54 -32.80 -5.37
CA LYS A 73 16.80 -32.13 -5.03
C LYS A 73 16.60 -31.45 -3.67
N ILE A 74 17.22 -32.00 -2.63
CA ILE A 74 17.38 -31.29 -1.35
C ILE A 74 18.56 -30.33 -1.56
N ASP A 75 18.26 -29.05 -1.77
CA ASP A 75 19.31 -28.02 -1.78
C ASP A 75 19.64 -27.65 -0.33
N ILE A 76 20.89 -27.89 0.05
CA ILE A 76 21.41 -27.63 1.40
C ILE A 76 22.01 -26.23 1.38
N ASN A 77 21.49 -25.34 2.23
CA ASN A 77 22.00 -23.98 2.37
C ASN A 77 23.43 -23.94 2.94
N HIS A 78 24.10 -22.79 2.80
CA HIS A 78 25.55 -22.67 3.00
C HIS A 78 26.02 -22.81 4.47
N ASP A 79 25.06 -22.92 5.39
CA ASP A 79 25.18 -23.14 6.84
C ASP A 79 25.01 -24.61 7.26
N GLY A 80 24.46 -25.48 6.40
CA GLY A 80 24.42 -26.93 6.60
C GLY A 80 23.31 -27.45 7.51
N VAL A 81 22.33 -26.63 7.87
CA VAL A 81 21.15 -27.04 8.67
C VAL A 81 20.02 -27.49 7.75
N ILE A 82 19.32 -28.57 8.10
CA ILE A 82 18.08 -29.00 7.43
C ILE A 82 16.89 -28.42 8.20
N ASN A 83 16.02 -27.67 7.53
CA ASN A 83 14.90 -27.00 8.18
C ASN A 83 13.76 -28.01 8.46
N MET A 84 13.14 -27.91 9.65
CA MET A 84 12.06 -28.80 10.08
C MET A 84 10.78 -28.57 9.25
N SER A 85 10.61 -27.38 8.66
CA SER A 85 9.53 -27.04 7.74
C SER A 85 9.46 -27.96 6.52
N ASP A 86 10.60 -28.28 5.89
CA ASP A 86 10.69 -29.14 4.72
C ASP A 86 10.30 -30.59 5.04
N VAL A 87 10.70 -31.07 6.22
CA VAL A 87 10.34 -32.41 6.73
C VAL A 87 8.82 -32.51 6.94
N ILE A 88 8.20 -31.46 7.50
CA ILE A 88 6.74 -31.37 7.70
C ILE A 88 6.01 -31.27 6.35
N TYR A 89 6.58 -30.58 5.36
CA TYR A 89 6.02 -30.49 4.01
C TYR A 89 5.96 -31.88 3.34
N ILE A 90 7.05 -32.66 3.41
CA ILE A 90 7.08 -34.04 2.89
C ILE A 90 6.04 -34.93 3.62
N ALA A 91 5.95 -34.83 4.95
CA ALA A 91 4.98 -35.61 5.73
C ALA A 91 3.52 -35.29 5.34
N LYS A 92 3.19 -34.01 5.11
CA LYS A 92 1.85 -33.59 4.65
C LYS A 92 1.56 -34.00 3.21
N TYR A 93 2.55 -33.97 2.31
CA TYR A 93 2.36 -34.28 0.89
C TYR A 93 1.96 -35.74 0.63
N PHE A 94 2.52 -36.69 1.39
CA PHE A 94 2.19 -38.11 1.26
C PHE A 94 0.91 -38.52 2.02
N GLY A 95 0.47 -37.74 3.01
CA GLY A 95 -0.78 -37.98 3.75
C GLY A 95 -2.07 -37.86 2.92
N ARG A 96 -2.00 -37.28 1.70
CA ARG A 96 -3.12 -37.22 0.75
C ARG A 96 -3.05 -38.27 -0.38
N ILE A 97 -2.13 -39.25 -0.34
CA ILE A 97 -2.16 -40.38 -1.28
C ILE A 97 -3.25 -41.38 -0.87
N ILE A 98 -4.48 -41.08 -1.27
CA ILE A 98 -5.47 -42.11 -1.60
C ILE A 98 -4.86 -42.95 -2.74
N GLU A 99 -5.08 -44.27 -2.70
CA GLU A 99 -4.48 -45.20 -3.65
C GLU A 99 -4.72 -44.77 -5.10
N LYS A 100 -3.64 -44.68 -5.88
CA LYS A 100 -3.65 -44.37 -7.32
C LYS A 100 -4.54 -45.39 -8.05
N PRO A 101 -5.76 -45.03 -8.52
CA PRO A 101 -6.72 -46.03 -8.98
C PRO A 101 -6.22 -46.75 -10.23
N THR A 102 -5.95 -48.05 -10.10
CA THR A 102 -5.35 -48.88 -11.17
C THR A 102 -6.38 -49.28 -12.22
N SER A 103 -6.81 -48.30 -13.03
CA SER A 103 -7.56 -48.51 -14.27
C SER A 103 -8.90 -49.26 -14.13
N THR A 104 -9.53 -49.20 -12.95
CA THR A 104 -10.93 -49.58 -12.78
C THR A 104 -11.83 -48.38 -13.03
N GLN A 105 -12.95 -48.59 -13.73
CA GLN A 105 -13.92 -47.52 -13.93
C GLN A 105 -14.57 -47.15 -12.58
N MET A 106 -14.55 -45.87 -12.22
CA MET A 106 -15.55 -45.29 -11.32
C MET A 106 -16.94 -45.77 -11.78
N PRO A 107 -17.82 -46.28 -10.89
CA PRO A 107 -19.07 -46.91 -11.29
C PRO A 107 -19.84 -46.06 -12.30
N THR A 108 -20.15 -46.63 -13.47
CA THR A 108 -21.13 -46.03 -14.38
C THR A 108 -22.49 -46.07 -13.69
N PRO A 109 -23.16 -44.92 -13.48
CA PRO A 109 -24.54 -44.93 -13.03
C PRO A 109 -25.39 -45.60 -14.11
N THR A 110 -25.77 -46.85 -13.89
CA THR A 110 -26.82 -47.50 -14.69
C THR A 110 -28.14 -46.90 -14.25
N SER A 111 -28.54 -45.80 -14.89
CA SER A 111 -29.60 -44.92 -14.41
C SER A 111 -30.96 -45.60 -14.35
N THR A 112 -31.40 -45.91 -13.14
CA THR A 112 -32.82 -46.07 -12.77
C THR A 112 -33.39 -44.79 -12.12
N ASP A 113 -32.54 -43.78 -11.91
CA ASP A 113 -32.94 -42.45 -11.46
C ASP A 113 -33.48 -41.63 -12.66
N PRO A 114 -34.74 -41.19 -12.66
CA PRO A 114 -35.34 -40.44 -13.76
C PRO A 114 -34.89 -38.97 -13.85
N SER A 115 -34.20 -38.43 -12.83
CA SER A 115 -33.66 -37.06 -12.84
C SER A 115 -32.36 -36.93 -13.66
N LEU A 116 -31.65 -38.03 -13.90
CA LEU A 116 -30.35 -38.04 -14.56
C LEU A 116 -30.49 -38.27 -16.08
N ILE A 117 -30.40 -37.19 -16.86
CA ILE A 117 -30.42 -37.25 -18.32
C ILE A 117 -29.00 -37.36 -18.88
N ASP A 118 -28.77 -38.40 -19.68
CA ASP A 118 -27.59 -38.54 -20.52
C ASP A 118 -27.82 -37.86 -21.88
N THR A 119 -26.98 -36.87 -22.20
CA THR A 119 -27.01 -36.08 -23.45
C THR A 119 -25.99 -36.56 -24.50
N GLY A 120 -25.31 -37.69 -24.25
CA GLY A 120 -24.11 -38.12 -24.97
C GLY A 120 -22.84 -37.60 -24.29
N ASP A 121 -22.58 -36.29 -24.38
CA ASP A 121 -21.38 -35.66 -23.81
C ASP A 121 -21.50 -35.32 -22.32
N PHE A 122 -22.71 -35.10 -21.78
CA PHE A 122 -22.94 -34.76 -20.36
C PHE A 122 -24.00 -35.65 -19.70
N ILE A 123 -23.80 -36.00 -18.43
CA ILE A 123 -24.85 -36.41 -17.49
C ILE A 123 -25.32 -35.14 -16.76
N ILE A 124 -26.62 -34.87 -16.80
CA ILE A 124 -27.24 -33.68 -16.20
C ILE A 124 -28.37 -34.11 -15.28
N ASP A 125 -28.36 -33.62 -14.05
CA ASP A 125 -29.49 -33.68 -13.11
C ASP A 125 -30.49 -32.59 -13.48
N THR A 126 -31.72 -32.98 -13.85
CA THR A 126 -32.78 -32.04 -14.24
C THR A 126 -33.59 -31.44 -13.10
N ASP A 127 -33.45 -31.96 -11.88
CA ASP A 127 -34.15 -31.45 -10.69
C ASP A 127 -33.36 -30.29 -10.08
N THR A 128 -32.02 -30.35 -10.12
CA THR A 128 -31.14 -29.24 -9.67
C THR A 128 -30.55 -28.41 -10.81
N GLY A 129 -30.58 -28.90 -12.06
CA GLY A 129 -29.92 -28.26 -13.20
C GLY A 129 -28.39 -28.34 -13.14
N THR A 130 -27.85 -29.45 -12.64
CA THR A 130 -26.41 -29.64 -12.40
C THR A 130 -25.77 -30.51 -13.48
N ILE A 131 -24.66 -30.06 -14.07
CA ILE A 131 -23.76 -30.96 -14.82
C ILE A 131 -23.07 -31.88 -13.81
N VAL A 132 -23.51 -33.13 -13.73
CA VAL A 132 -22.96 -34.13 -12.80
C VAL A 132 -21.65 -34.72 -13.34
N LYS A 133 -21.56 -34.92 -14.67
CA LYS A 133 -20.37 -35.51 -15.30
C LYS A 133 -20.29 -35.21 -16.80
N TYR A 134 -19.12 -34.77 -17.26
CA TYR A 134 -18.75 -34.78 -18.66
C TYR A 134 -18.13 -36.13 -19.05
N LYS A 135 -18.51 -36.64 -20.22
CA LYS A 135 -18.09 -37.92 -20.81
C LYS A 135 -17.47 -37.76 -22.20
N GLY A 136 -17.58 -36.56 -22.79
CA GLY A 136 -17.04 -36.27 -24.10
C GLY A 136 -15.50 -36.30 -24.14
N SER A 137 -14.95 -36.19 -25.35
CA SER A 137 -13.49 -36.13 -25.56
C SER A 137 -13.03 -34.94 -26.39
N SER A 138 -13.93 -33.99 -26.60
CA SER A 138 -13.72 -32.73 -27.33
C SER A 138 -12.72 -31.84 -26.59
N ARG A 139 -11.86 -31.15 -27.37
CA ARG A 139 -10.90 -30.16 -26.84
C ARG A 139 -11.55 -28.84 -26.46
N ASN A 140 -12.55 -28.41 -27.24
CA ASN A 140 -13.32 -27.21 -26.97
C ASN A 140 -14.75 -27.67 -26.63
N VAL A 141 -15.27 -27.25 -25.47
CA VAL A 141 -16.57 -27.70 -24.96
C VAL A 141 -17.50 -26.51 -24.78
N THR A 142 -18.78 -26.69 -25.12
CA THR A 142 -19.84 -25.73 -24.80
C THR A 142 -20.83 -26.44 -23.89
N VAL A 143 -21.00 -25.95 -22.66
CA VAL A 143 -22.03 -26.44 -21.75
C VAL A 143 -23.40 -25.94 -22.25
N PRO A 144 -24.43 -26.81 -22.37
CA PRO A 144 -25.74 -26.40 -22.85
C PRO A 144 -26.42 -25.43 -21.87
N GLU A 145 -27.20 -24.47 -22.37
CA GLU A 145 -28.01 -23.58 -21.51
C GLU A 145 -29.08 -24.34 -20.71
N GLY A 146 -29.51 -25.50 -21.21
CA GLY A 146 -30.54 -26.33 -20.60
C GLY A 146 -30.85 -27.59 -21.41
N VAL A 147 -31.60 -28.50 -20.80
CA VAL A 147 -32.11 -29.75 -21.39
C VAL A 147 -33.54 -29.97 -20.88
N ASN A 148 -34.46 -30.35 -21.77
CA ASN A 148 -35.87 -30.61 -21.45
C ASN A 148 -36.54 -29.51 -20.60
N ALA A 149 -36.28 -28.25 -20.97
CA ALA A 149 -36.70 -27.01 -20.28
C ALA A 149 -36.06 -26.72 -18.91
N THR A 150 -35.38 -27.66 -18.25
CA THR A 150 -34.48 -27.33 -17.13
C THR A 150 -33.27 -26.55 -17.65
N LYS A 151 -32.95 -25.42 -17.01
CA LYS A 151 -31.72 -24.66 -17.28
C LYS A 151 -30.54 -25.26 -16.51
N VAL A 152 -29.36 -25.25 -17.11
CA VAL A 152 -28.12 -25.58 -16.38
C VAL A 152 -27.77 -24.39 -15.47
N THR A 153 -27.74 -24.63 -14.16
CA THR A 153 -27.41 -23.63 -13.13
C THR A 153 -26.15 -23.96 -12.34
N ARG A 154 -25.63 -25.19 -12.43
CA ARG A 154 -24.45 -25.64 -11.68
C ARG A 154 -23.51 -26.51 -12.50
N ILE A 155 -22.21 -26.39 -12.23
CA ILE A 155 -21.23 -27.44 -12.51
C ILE A 155 -21.01 -28.21 -11.20
N GLY A 156 -21.23 -29.53 -11.21
CA GLY A 156 -21.13 -30.37 -10.02
C GLY A 156 -19.70 -30.69 -9.60
N THR A 157 -19.57 -31.21 -8.38
CA THR A 157 -18.32 -31.77 -7.86
C THR A 157 -17.77 -32.83 -8.81
N ASN A 158 -16.46 -32.79 -9.11
CA ASN A 158 -15.77 -33.70 -10.04
C ASN A 158 -16.32 -33.75 -11.51
N ALA A 159 -17.14 -32.80 -11.95
CA ALA A 159 -17.84 -32.89 -13.25
C ALA A 159 -16.93 -33.06 -14.48
N PHE A 160 -15.74 -32.44 -14.50
CA PHE A 160 -14.71 -32.53 -15.55
C PHE A 160 -13.38 -33.09 -14.99
N TYR A 161 -13.42 -33.87 -13.91
CA TYR A 161 -12.24 -34.45 -13.25
C TYR A 161 -11.32 -35.21 -14.23
N TYR A 162 -10.02 -34.88 -14.23
CA TYR A 162 -8.98 -35.37 -15.17
C TYR A 162 -9.26 -35.16 -16.68
N CYS A 163 -10.03 -34.13 -17.07
CA CYS A 163 -10.28 -33.80 -18.49
C CYS A 163 -9.08 -33.13 -19.19
N SER A 164 -7.88 -33.71 -19.05
CA SER A 164 -6.56 -33.32 -19.61
C SER A 164 -6.48 -33.08 -21.14
N LYS A 165 -7.56 -33.32 -21.91
CA LYS A 165 -7.68 -32.95 -23.34
C LYS A 165 -8.41 -31.63 -23.58
N LEU A 166 -9.15 -31.12 -22.58
CA LEU A 166 -9.89 -29.88 -22.64
C LEU A 166 -8.91 -28.70 -22.75
N THR A 167 -9.07 -27.85 -23.77
CA THR A 167 -8.27 -26.64 -23.99
C THR A 167 -9.05 -25.36 -23.78
N SER A 168 -10.37 -25.39 -23.96
CA SER A 168 -11.28 -24.29 -23.58
C SER A 168 -12.69 -24.80 -23.29
N ILE A 169 -13.42 -24.08 -22.43
CA ILE A 169 -14.83 -24.34 -22.14
C ILE A 169 -15.65 -23.05 -22.10
N SER A 170 -16.83 -23.09 -22.72
CA SER A 170 -17.84 -22.03 -22.65
C SER A 170 -18.94 -22.45 -21.67
N ILE A 171 -19.20 -21.62 -20.66
CA ILE A 171 -20.20 -21.84 -19.60
C ILE A 171 -21.30 -20.77 -19.72
N PRO A 172 -22.59 -21.14 -19.76
CA PRO A 172 -23.71 -20.19 -19.80
C PRO A 172 -23.77 -19.26 -18.58
N ASP A 173 -24.15 -18.00 -18.82
CA ASP A 173 -24.41 -16.99 -17.77
C ASP A 173 -25.49 -17.39 -16.74
N GLY A 174 -26.24 -18.47 -16.98
CA GLY A 174 -27.20 -19.04 -16.03
C GLY A 174 -26.58 -19.85 -14.89
N VAL A 175 -25.28 -20.18 -14.98
CA VAL A 175 -24.58 -20.96 -13.97
C VAL A 175 -24.14 -20.08 -12.80
N THR A 176 -24.52 -20.48 -11.58
CA THR A 176 -24.27 -19.75 -10.33
C THR A 176 -23.26 -20.43 -9.40
N SER A 177 -22.92 -21.71 -9.61
CA SER A 177 -21.95 -22.43 -8.77
C SER A 177 -21.10 -23.43 -9.55
N ILE A 178 -19.81 -23.51 -9.21
CA ILE A 178 -18.87 -24.57 -9.62
C ILE A 178 -18.45 -25.32 -8.36
N GLY A 179 -18.72 -26.63 -8.31
CA GLY A 179 -18.43 -27.50 -7.16
C GLY A 179 -16.97 -27.89 -6.99
N ASP A 180 -16.69 -28.67 -5.93
CA ASP A 180 -15.33 -29.07 -5.56
C ASP A 180 -14.68 -29.95 -6.63
N SER A 181 -13.38 -29.76 -6.87
CA SER A 181 -12.59 -30.52 -7.85
C SER A 181 -13.21 -30.57 -9.27
N ALA A 182 -14.11 -29.64 -9.61
CA ALA A 182 -14.91 -29.70 -10.83
C ALA A 182 -14.08 -29.77 -12.12
N PHE A 183 -12.91 -29.12 -12.16
CA PHE A 183 -11.95 -29.13 -13.28
C PHE A 183 -10.55 -29.63 -12.85
N TYR A 184 -10.47 -30.38 -11.76
CA TYR A 184 -9.22 -30.95 -11.23
C TYR A 184 -8.44 -31.69 -12.33
N GLU A 185 -7.16 -31.36 -12.49
CA GLU A 185 -6.23 -31.92 -13.48
C GLU A 185 -6.71 -31.80 -14.94
N CYS A 186 -7.47 -30.74 -15.26
CA CYS A 186 -7.68 -30.27 -16.62
C CYS A 186 -6.43 -29.57 -17.17
N SER A 187 -5.27 -30.22 -17.15
CA SER A 187 -3.95 -29.61 -17.36
C SER A 187 -3.74 -28.94 -18.73
N SER A 188 -4.54 -29.25 -19.75
CA SER A 188 -4.53 -28.57 -21.06
C SER A 188 -5.40 -27.31 -21.15
N LEU A 189 -6.22 -27.00 -20.14
CA LEU A 189 -7.19 -25.90 -20.17
C LEU A 189 -6.45 -24.56 -20.13
N LYS A 190 -6.59 -23.74 -21.18
CA LYS A 190 -5.84 -22.48 -21.34
C LYS A 190 -6.61 -21.24 -20.95
N ASP A 191 -7.90 -21.25 -21.25
CA ASP A 191 -8.81 -20.12 -21.11
C ASP A 191 -10.20 -20.64 -20.71
N ILE A 192 -10.80 -19.97 -19.75
CA ILE A 192 -12.15 -20.23 -19.26
C ILE A 192 -12.80 -18.91 -18.82
N LYS A 193 -13.90 -18.55 -19.48
CA LYS A 193 -14.73 -17.44 -19.03
C LYS A 193 -15.71 -17.94 -17.97
N LEU A 194 -15.53 -17.49 -16.73
CA LEU A 194 -16.48 -17.73 -15.66
C LEU A 194 -17.80 -16.97 -15.92
N PRO A 195 -18.97 -17.56 -15.58
CA PRO A 195 -20.27 -16.95 -15.84
C PRO A 195 -20.50 -15.76 -14.90
N LYS A 196 -21.11 -14.68 -15.40
CA LYS A 196 -21.18 -13.39 -14.65
C LYS A 196 -21.95 -13.45 -13.33
N ASN A 197 -22.81 -14.46 -13.17
CA ASN A 197 -23.65 -14.68 -11.99
C ASN A 197 -23.09 -15.74 -11.02
N LEU A 198 -21.81 -16.14 -11.17
CA LEU A 198 -21.16 -17.10 -10.27
C LEU A 198 -21.09 -16.53 -8.84
N THR A 199 -21.60 -17.28 -7.87
CA THR A 199 -21.52 -16.93 -6.43
C THR A 199 -20.70 -17.91 -5.61
N TYR A 200 -20.39 -19.10 -6.14
CA TYR A 200 -19.66 -20.16 -5.44
C TYR A 200 -18.64 -20.85 -6.35
N LEU A 201 -17.45 -21.07 -5.81
CA LEU A 201 -16.32 -21.78 -6.42
C LEU A 201 -15.73 -22.73 -5.37
N GLY A 202 -15.84 -24.05 -5.60
CA GLY A 202 -15.49 -25.09 -4.63
C GLY A 202 -13.99 -25.30 -4.35
N CYS A 203 -13.71 -26.15 -3.37
CA CYS A 203 -12.36 -26.59 -2.99
C CYS A 203 -11.68 -27.34 -4.15
N ASP A 204 -10.39 -27.12 -4.36
CA ASP A 204 -9.57 -27.75 -5.42
C ASP A 204 -10.17 -27.63 -6.85
N ALA A 205 -11.10 -26.68 -7.09
CA ALA A 205 -11.98 -26.67 -8.28
C ALA A 205 -11.25 -26.55 -9.63
N PHE A 206 -10.12 -25.84 -9.70
CA PHE A 206 -9.20 -25.76 -10.85
C PHE A 206 -7.79 -26.26 -10.49
N TYR A 207 -7.68 -27.15 -9.50
CA TYR A 207 -6.39 -27.74 -9.13
C TYR A 207 -5.72 -28.38 -10.35
N GLY A 208 -4.43 -28.14 -10.57
CA GLY A 208 -3.67 -28.77 -11.67
C GLY A 208 -4.06 -28.32 -13.08
N CYS A 209 -4.77 -27.19 -13.24
CA CYS A 209 -4.99 -26.56 -14.56
C CYS A 209 -3.70 -25.88 -15.07
N GLU A 210 -2.64 -26.67 -15.30
CA GLU A 210 -1.28 -26.17 -15.55
C GLU A 210 -1.18 -25.15 -16.69
N ALA A 211 -1.96 -25.29 -17.76
CA ALA A 211 -1.93 -24.42 -18.94
C ALA A 211 -2.78 -23.14 -18.83
N LEU A 212 -3.52 -22.94 -17.74
CA LEU A 212 -4.43 -21.80 -17.55
C LEU A 212 -3.62 -20.51 -17.41
N THR A 213 -3.71 -19.57 -18.37
CA THR A 213 -2.88 -18.36 -18.37
C THR A 213 -3.54 -17.17 -17.69
N ASN A 214 -4.86 -17.06 -17.80
CA ASN A 214 -5.68 -15.97 -17.27
C ASN A 214 -7.02 -16.54 -16.77
N ILE A 215 -7.57 -15.95 -15.71
CA ILE A 215 -8.98 -16.13 -15.32
C ILE A 215 -9.50 -14.87 -14.66
N VAL A 216 -10.77 -14.54 -14.92
CA VAL A 216 -11.46 -13.39 -14.30
C VAL A 216 -12.50 -13.92 -13.32
N ILE A 217 -12.32 -13.62 -12.04
CA ILE A 217 -13.25 -14.00 -10.98
C ILE A 217 -14.44 -13.02 -10.98
N PRO A 218 -15.70 -13.47 -11.09
CA PRO A 218 -16.86 -12.57 -11.08
C PRO A 218 -17.11 -11.92 -9.72
N GLU A 219 -17.57 -10.67 -9.70
CA GLU A 219 -17.98 -9.92 -8.48
C GLU A 219 -19.08 -10.62 -7.64
N GLY A 220 -19.75 -11.65 -8.16
CA GLY A 220 -20.70 -12.44 -7.39
C GLY A 220 -20.05 -13.38 -6.36
N VAL A 221 -18.76 -13.73 -6.54
CA VAL A 221 -18.05 -14.72 -5.72
C VAL A 221 -17.62 -14.09 -4.40
N SER A 222 -18.09 -14.65 -3.27
CA SER A 222 -17.74 -14.16 -1.93
C SER A 222 -16.57 -14.90 -1.27
N MET A 223 -16.15 -16.05 -1.81
CA MET A 223 -15.06 -16.85 -1.25
C MET A 223 -14.35 -17.62 -2.36
N ILE A 224 -13.02 -17.63 -2.32
CA ILE A 224 -12.17 -18.53 -3.10
C ILE A 224 -11.78 -19.66 -2.15
N ASN A 225 -12.25 -20.88 -2.38
CA ASN A 225 -12.06 -21.99 -1.43
C ASN A 225 -10.64 -22.57 -1.42
N ASP A 226 -10.38 -23.44 -0.46
CA ASP A 226 -9.10 -24.14 -0.27
C ASP A 226 -8.64 -24.82 -1.57
N GLY A 227 -7.38 -24.61 -1.95
CA GLY A 227 -6.75 -25.21 -3.13
C GLY A 227 -7.35 -24.82 -4.50
N ALA A 228 -8.34 -23.92 -4.57
CA ALA A 228 -9.20 -23.72 -5.74
C ALA A 228 -8.47 -23.46 -7.09
N PHE A 229 -7.26 -22.91 -7.09
CA PHE A 229 -6.39 -22.70 -8.24
C PHE A 229 -4.97 -23.30 -8.08
N SER A 230 -4.76 -24.16 -7.08
CA SER A 230 -3.45 -24.75 -6.78
C SER A 230 -2.87 -25.49 -7.99
N GLY A 231 -1.61 -25.23 -8.33
CA GLY A 231 -0.95 -25.82 -9.49
C GLY A 231 -1.33 -25.23 -10.85
N CYS A 232 -2.01 -24.08 -10.91
CA CYS A 232 -2.20 -23.31 -12.15
C CYS A 232 -0.88 -22.66 -12.61
N ARG A 233 0.08 -23.49 -13.01
CA ARG A 233 1.49 -23.12 -13.26
C ARG A 233 1.69 -22.02 -14.32
N SER A 234 0.76 -21.85 -15.27
CA SER A 234 0.83 -20.80 -16.30
C SER A 234 0.12 -19.49 -15.92
N LEU A 235 -0.60 -19.43 -14.80
CA LEU A 235 -1.38 -18.25 -14.40
C LEU A 235 -0.42 -17.12 -14.04
N ALA A 236 -0.41 -16.05 -14.84
CA ALA A 236 0.58 -14.97 -14.71
C ALA A 236 0.17 -13.90 -13.70
N ASN A 237 -1.12 -13.57 -13.64
CA ASN A 237 -1.72 -12.55 -12.77
C ASN A 237 -3.12 -13.01 -12.32
N ILE A 238 -3.59 -12.54 -11.18
CA ILE A 238 -4.99 -12.72 -10.74
C ILE A 238 -5.58 -11.41 -10.20
N THR A 239 -6.87 -11.18 -10.41
CA THR A 239 -7.62 -10.08 -9.79
C THR A 239 -8.67 -10.64 -8.84
N ILE A 240 -8.67 -10.15 -7.61
CA ILE A 240 -9.56 -10.53 -6.51
C ILE A 240 -10.67 -9.46 -6.40
N PRO A 241 -11.92 -9.78 -6.77
CA PRO A 241 -13.02 -8.81 -6.82
C PRO A 241 -13.49 -8.37 -5.43
N SER A 242 -14.20 -7.24 -5.38
CA SER A 242 -14.48 -6.48 -4.15
C SER A 242 -15.31 -7.21 -3.09
N ARG A 243 -15.95 -8.33 -3.46
CA ARG A 243 -16.85 -9.11 -2.60
C ARG A 243 -16.24 -10.38 -2.01
N VAL A 244 -15.00 -10.74 -2.38
CA VAL A 244 -14.29 -11.87 -1.78
C VAL A 244 -13.90 -11.52 -0.35
N SER A 245 -14.54 -12.16 0.63
CA SER A 245 -14.23 -11.98 2.06
C SER A 245 -13.27 -13.05 2.60
N ARG A 246 -12.96 -14.10 1.83
CA ARG A 246 -12.05 -15.18 2.22
C ARG A 246 -11.34 -15.81 1.02
N ILE A 247 -10.04 -16.07 1.18
CA ILE A 247 -9.20 -16.88 0.28
C ILE A 247 -8.70 -18.09 1.07
N GLY A 248 -9.00 -19.30 0.61
CA GLY A 248 -8.75 -20.55 1.33
C GLY A 248 -7.29 -20.98 1.43
N MET A 249 -7.05 -22.00 2.24
CA MET A 249 -5.75 -22.63 2.42
C MET A 249 -5.20 -23.09 1.07
N SER A 250 -3.94 -22.76 0.76
CA SER A 250 -3.28 -23.16 -0.49
C SER A 250 -4.00 -22.76 -1.79
N ALA A 251 -4.93 -21.79 -1.77
CA ALA A 251 -5.80 -21.46 -2.91
C ALA A 251 -5.05 -21.23 -4.24
N PHE A 252 -3.87 -20.62 -4.22
CA PHE A 252 -2.99 -20.41 -5.38
C PHE A 252 -1.61 -21.08 -5.21
N SER A 253 -1.51 -22.11 -4.36
CA SER A 253 -0.26 -22.81 -4.10
C SER A 253 0.35 -23.41 -5.38
N GLY A 254 1.64 -23.22 -5.62
CA GLY A 254 2.33 -23.77 -6.79
C GLY A 254 1.97 -23.12 -8.13
N CYS A 255 1.35 -21.93 -8.13
CA CYS A 255 1.18 -21.11 -9.33
C CYS A 255 2.51 -20.44 -9.71
N THR A 256 3.46 -21.22 -10.23
CA THR A 256 4.89 -20.83 -10.38
C THR A 256 5.18 -19.64 -11.31
N ASN A 257 4.23 -19.21 -12.16
CA ASN A 257 4.35 -17.98 -12.96
C ASN A 257 3.58 -16.78 -12.36
N LEU A 258 2.80 -16.98 -11.30
CA LEU A 258 1.96 -15.94 -10.70
C LEU A 258 2.85 -14.84 -10.15
N SER A 259 2.79 -13.69 -10.83
CA SER A 259 3.64 -12.52 -10.62
C SER A 259 2.95 -11.48 -9.76
N ASN A 260 1.64 -11.30 -9.92
CA ASN A 260 0.85 -10.33 -9.15
C ASN A 260 -0.54 -10.88 -8.79
N ALA A 261 -1.02 -10.54 -7.59
CA ALA A 261 -2.42 -10.66 -7.18
C ALA A 261 -2.97 -9.27 -6.84
N TYR A 262 -3.93 -8.78 -7.63
CA TYR A 262 -4.53 -7.45 -7.49
C TYR A 262 -5.80 -7.52 -6.65
N PHE A 263 -5.90 -6.74 -5.57
CA PHE A 263 -7.07 -6.72 -4.68
C PHE A 263 -7.89 -5.44 -4.91
N VAL A 264 -9.18 -5.60 -5.24
CA VAL A 264 -10.10 -4.50 -5.62
C VAL A 264 -10.85 -3.93 -4.41
N GLY A 265 -11.16 -4.76 -3.42
CA GLY A 265 -11.82 -4.39 -2.17
C GLY A 265 -11.04 -4.90 -0.94
N ASP A 266 -11.62 -4.66 0.23
CA ASP A 266 -11.01 -4.86 1.55
C ASP A 266 -10.38 -6.25 1.75
N GLN A 267 -9.41 -6.32 2.67
CA GLN A 267 -8.65 -7.53 2.97
C GLN A 267 -9.56 -8.73 3.30
N PRO A 268 -9.52 -9.83 2.51
CA PRO A 268 -10.18 -11.08 2.88
C PRO A 268 -9.44 -11.79 4.01
N ASP A 269 -10.11 -12.74 4.67
CA ASP A 269 -9.42 -13.73 5.51
C ASP A 269 -8.55 -14.65 4.64
N PHE A 270 -7.24 -14.74 4.93
CA PHE A 270 -6.30 -15.59 4.19
C PHE A 270 -6.02 -16.90 4.95
N GLY A 271 -6.45 -18.03 4.39
CA GLY A 271 -6.04 -19.36 4.82
C GLY A 271 -4.54 -19.61 4.61
N SER A 272 -3.97 -20.54 5.37
CA SER A 272 -2.53 -20.84 5.35
C SER A 272 -2.02 -21.20 3.94
N TYR A 273 -0.82 -20.77 3.59
CA TYR A 273 -0.16 -21.07 2.32
C TYR A 273 -0.91 -20.63 1.05
N ALA A 274 -1.91 -19.73 1.15
CA ALA A 274 -2.76 -19.27 0.05
C ALA A 274 -1.97 -18.87 -1.21
N PHE A 275 -0.84 -18.16 -1.06
CA PHE A 275 0.09 -17.81 -2.13
C PHE A 275 1.50 -18.38 -1.83
N SER A 276 1.58 -19.70 -1.72
CA SER A 276 2.85 -20.44 -1.57
C SER A 276 3.39 -20.93 -2.90
N ASN A 277 4.71 -21.07 -3.05
CA ASN A 277 5.34 -21.60 -4.27
C ASN A 277 4.91 -20.86 -5.57
N THR A 278 4.65 -19.57 -5.44
CA THR A 278 4.43 -18.62 -6.54
C THR A 278 5.76 -18.30 -7.24
N LYS A 279 5.74 -17.37 -8.20
CA LYS A 279 6.98 -16.86 -8.81
C LYS A 279 7.83 -16.10 -7.79
N LEU A 280 9.16 -16.17 -7.91
CA LEU A 280 10.09 -15.34 -7.15
C LEU A 280 9.80 -13.85 -7.42
N GLY A 281 9.65 -13.05 -6.36
CA GLY A 281 9.22 -11.65 -6.47
C GLY A 281 7.72 -11.47 -6.80
N PHE A 282 6.89 -12.44 -6.43
CA PHE A 282 5.42 -12.32 -6.46
C PHE A 282 4.95 -11.12 -5.64
N LYS A 283 3.92 -10.41 -6.11
CA LYS A 283 3.41 -9.19 -5.48
C LYS A 283 1.93 -9.26 -5.12
N ILE A 284 1.59 -8.80 -3.93
CA ILE A 284 0.21 -8.50 -3.53
C ILE A 284 -0.02 -7.02 -3.78
N VAL A 285 -0.78 -6.68 -4.83
CA VAL A 285 -1.02 -5.30 -5.23
C VAL A 285 -2.37 -4.84 -4.67
N ILE A 286 -2.33 -3.94 -3.70
CA ILE A 286 -3.51 -3.37 -3.05
C ILE A 286 -3.96 -2.15 -3.86
N LEU A 287 -5.13 -2.21 -4.50
CA LEU A 287 -5.71 -1.02 -5.12
C LEU A 287 -6.31 -0.14 -4.00
N PRO A 288 -6.23 1.22 -4.06
CA PRO A 288 -6.40 2.03 -2.86
C PRO A 288 -7.86 2.19 -2.38
N THR A 289 -8.80 1.52 -3.04
CA THR A 289 -10.14 1.23 -2.50
C THR A 289 -10.11 0.27 -1.30
N ALA A 290 -9.15 -0.65 -1.27
CA ALA A 290 -9.12 -1.76 -0.33
C ALA A 290 -8.54 -1.37 1.05
N GLN A 291 -9.35 -1.55 2.09
CA GLN A 291 -8.97 -1.36 3.49
C GLN A 291 -8.54 -2.68 4.15
N GLY A 292 -8.23 -2.64 5.45
CA GLY A 292 -7.93 -3.82 6.26
C GLY A 292 -6.47 -4.28 6.21
N PHE A 293 -5.85 -4.24 5.02
CA PHE A 293 -4.43 -4.55 4.83
C PHE A 293 -3.56 -3.69 5.75
N GLY A 294 -2.75 -4.34 6.60
CA GLY A 294 -1.90 -3.68 7.59
C GLY A 294 -0.86 -2.75 6.95
N LYS A 295 -0.62 -1.58 7.56
CA LYS A 295 0.50 -0.72 7.19
C LYS A 295 1.83 -1.36 7.66
N PRO A 296 2.93 -1.21 6.91
CA PRO A 296 4.23 -1.70 7.34
C PRO A 296 4.72 -0.92 8.57
N GLU A 297 5.08 -1.62 9.64
CA GLU A 297 5.80 -1.05 10.78
C GLU A 297 7.33 -1.05 10.51
N PRO A 298 8.06 0.03 10.83
CA PRO A 298 9.48 0.14 10.55
C PRO A 298 10.33 -0.60 11.59
N TYR A 299 10.68 -1.85 11.31
CA TYR A 299 11.67 -2.62 12.08
C TYR A 299 12.83 -3.13 11.20
N ASN A 300 14.05 -2.98 11.72
CA ASN A 300 15.31 -3.65 11.36
C ASN A 300 15.70 -3.88 9.87
N ASN A 301 15.61 -2.86 9.00
CA ASN A 301 16.40 -2.71 7.76
C ASN A 301 16.30 -3.81 6.67
N GLU A 302 15.42 -4.80 6.80
CA GLU A 302 15.07 -5.74 5.73
C GLU A 302 13.62 -5.49 5.33
N THR A 303 13.37 -5.28 4.03
CA THR A 303 12.06 -4.88 3.50
C THR A 303 11.10 -6.06 3.42
N SER A 304 10.67 -6.54 4.58
CA SER A 304 9.82 -7.72 4.75
C SER A 304 8.44 -7.30 5.29
N TRP A 305 7.39 -7.63 4.54
CA TRP A 305 6.01 -7.42 4.97
C TRP A 305 5.61 -8.45 6.02
N VAL A 306 6.00 -8.22 7.28
CA VAL A 306 5.43 -8.94 8.40
C VAL A 306 3.94 -8.58 8.47
N TRP A 307 3.07 -9.52 8.06
CA TRP A 307 1.70 -9.77 8.57
C TRP A 307 0.95 -10.89 7.80
N PHE A 308 1.58 -11.61 6.84
CA PHE A 308 1.08 -12.92 6.38
C PHE A 308 2.10 -14.05 6.60
N LEU A 309 1.89 -14.82 7.68
CA LEU A 309 2.42 -16.19 7.89
C LEU A 309 1.79 -17.23 6.93
N SER A 310 0.94 -16.78 6.01
CA SER A 310 0.20 -17.59 5.03
C SER A 310 0.69 -17.46 3.58
N CYS A 311 1.79 -16.74 3.32
CA CYS A 311 2.45 -16.66 2.01
C CYS A 311 3.93 -17.07 2.14
N SER A 312 4.55 -17.60 1.07
CA SER A 312 5.93 -18.13 1.15
C SER A 312 7.02 -17.04 1.17
N GLU A 313 8.25 -17.41 1.51
CA GLU A 313 9.37 -16.59 2.03
C GLU A 313 9.88 -15.39 1.18
N SER A 314 9.22 -15.00 0.07
CA SER A 314 9.41 -13.68 -0.54
C SER A 314 8.18 -13.23 -1.33
N TYR A 315 7.52 -12.17 -0.84
CA TYR A 315 6.49 -11.42 -1.55
C TYR A 315 6.58 -9.93 -1.23
N ASP A 316 6.41 -9.08 -2.24
CA ASP A 316 6.23 -7.64 -2.02
C ASP A 316 4.73 -7.38 -1.90
N VAL A 317 4.24 -6.87 -0.77
CA VAL A 317 2.96 -6.14 -0.82
C VAL A 317 3.27 -4.75 -1.40
N VAL A 318 2.40 -4.24 -2.28
CA VAL A 318 2.55 -2.94 -2.94
C VAL A 318 1.21 -2.23 -2.88
N MET A 319 1.16 -1.16 -2.08
CA MET A 319 0.11 -0.15 -2.19
C MET A 319 0.20 0.50 -3.58
N ALA A 320 -0.89 0.52 -4.34
CA ALA A 320 -0.91 1.01 -5.72
C ALA A 320 -0.66 2.53 -5.85
N ASP A 321 -0.56 3.24 -4.73
CA ASP A 321 -0.18 4.63 -4.50
C ASP A 321 1.08 5.08 -5.26
N SER A 322 1.96 4.14 -5.63
CA SER A 322 3.16 4.40 -6.46
C SER A 322 3.03 3.99 -7.94
N ILE A 323 1.97 3.25 -8.32
CA ILE A 323 1.75 2.80 -9.70
C ILE A 323 1.06 3.89 -10.52
N TYR A 324 0.11 4.60 -9.93
CA TYR A 324 -0.66 5.65 -10.60
C TYR A 324 -0.54 6.99 -9.86
N THR A 325 -0.02 8.01 -10.53
CA THR A 325 -0.26 9.41 -10.14
C THR A 325 -1.67 9.75 -10.59
N PHE A 326 -2.56 10.13 -9.66
CA PHE A 326 -4.00 10.21 -9.90
C PHE A 326 -4.60 11.50 -9.30
N ASP A 327 -5.49 12.14 -10.05
CA ASP A 327 -6.28 13.28 -9.59
C ASP A 327 -7.64 12.79 -9.08
N ALA A 328 -7.74 12.65 -7.76
CA ALA A 328 -8.96 12.29 -7.05
C ALA A 328 -10.09 13.34 -7.12
N ALA A 329 -9.82 14.57 -7.56
CA ALA A 329 -10.87 15.59 -7.73
C ALA A 329 -11.63 15.44 -9.06
N THR A 330 -10.96 14.95 -10.12
CA THR A 330 -11.59 14.71 -11.44
C THR A 330 -11.84 13.23 -11.75
N GLY A 331 -11.07 12.33 -11.15
CA GLY A 331 -11.02 10.91 -11.49
C GLY A 331 -10.01 10.58 -12.61
N THR A 332 -8.98 11.42 -12.80
CA THR A 332 -8.03 11.31 -13.92
C THR A 332 -6.72 10.63 -13.52
N ILE A 333 -6.29 9.59 -14.23
CA ILE A 333 -4.91 9.08 -14.11
C ILE A 333 -3.97 10.06 -14.81
N LEU A 334 -3.11 10.73 -14.05
CA LEU A 334 -2.13 11.71 -14.55
C LEU A 334 -0.84 11.03 -15.03
N LYS A 335 -0.42 9.93 -14.40
CA LYS A 335 0.77 9.16 -14.81
C LYS A 335 0.72 7.71 -14.34
N TYR A 336 1.33 6.81 -15.09
CA TYR A 336 1.65 5.44 -14.76
C TYR A 336 3.16 5.29 -14.54
N ASN A 337 3.55 4.66 -13.44
CA ASN A 337 4.95 4.43 -13.05
C ASN A 337 5.25 2.92 -12.86
N GLY A 338 4.36 2.03 -13.31
CA GLY A 338 4.56 0.58 -13.25
C GLY A 338 5.55 0.06 -14.31
N GLN A 339 6.03 -1.19 -14.14
CA GLN A 339 7.11 -1.77 -14.96
C GLN A 339 6.65 -2.35 -16.33
N GLY A 340 5.55 -1.82 -16.89
CA GLY A 340 5.01 -2.26 -18.18
C GLY A 340 4.40 -3.66 -18.17
N GLY A 341 4.37 -4.30 -19.34
CA GLY A 341 3.68 -5.57 -19.57
C GLY A 341 2.20 -5.39 -19.92
N ASP A 342 1.36 -6.29 -19.43
CA ASP A 342 -0.10 -6.26 -19.65
C ASP A 342 -0.75 -5.49 -18.50
N VAL A 343 -1.39 -4.35 -18.82
CA VAL A 343 -1.86 -3.37 -17.83
C VAL A 343 -3.38 -3.41 -17.71
N VAL A 344 -3.87 -3.67 -16.49
CA VAL A 344 -5.30 -3.51 -16.16
C VAL A 344 -5.47 -2.18 -15.44
N ILE A 345 -6.24 -1.27 -16.04
CA ILE A 345 -6.58 0.00 -15.41
C ILE A 345 -7.74 -0.25 -14.44
N PRO A 346 -7.61 0.10 -13.15
CA PRO A 346 -8.67 -0.14 -12.18
C PRO A 346 -9.85 0.80 -12.43
N SER A 347 -11.07 0.36 -12.10
CA SER A 347 -12.29 1.19 -12.20
C SER A 347 -12.34 2.30 -11.14
N THR A 348 -11.51 2.20 -10.09
CA THR A 348 -11.42 3.11 -8.96
C THR A 348 -9.98 3.21 -8.44
N ILE A 349 -9.57 4.41 -8.02
CA ILE A 349 -8.32 4.70 -7.30
C ILE A 349 -8.70 5.62 -6.13
N ASP A 350 -8.14 5.41 -4.94
CA ASP A 350 -8.45 6.16 -3.70
C ASP A 350 -9.96 6.28 -3.37
N GLY A 351 -10.75 5.26 -3.69
CA GLY A 351 -12.22 5.28 -3.55
C GLY A 351 -12.96 6.10 -4.63
N VAL A 352 -12.25 6.89 -5.43
CA VAL A 352 -12.78 7.69 -6.53
C VAL A 352 -12.81 6.87 -7.81
N LYS A 353 -13.84 7.03 -8.64
CA LYS A 353 -13.92 6.35 -9.94
C LYS A 353 -12.87 6.90 -10.91
N VAL A 354 -12.22 6.01 -11.66
CA VAL A 354 -11.41 6.43 -12.80
C VAL A 354 -12.35 6.80 -13.95
N THR A 355 -12.48 8.10 -14.18
CA THR A 355 -13.35 8.72 -15.19
C THR A 355 -12.57 9.12 -16.44
N ALA A 356 -11.24 9.25 -16.34
CA ALA A 356 -10.38 9.79 -17.38
C ALA A 356 -8.95 9.23 -17.30
N ILE A 357 -8.26 9.27 -18.43
CA ILE A 357 -6.81 9.10 -18.52
C ILE A 357 -6.24 10.41 -19.05
N GLY A 358 -5.20 10.93 -18.42
CA GLY A 358 -4.60 12.25 -18.69
C GLY A 358 -3.53 12.23 -19.79
N ASP A 359 -2.94 13.40 -19.99
CA ASP A 359 -1.90 13.63 -20.99
C ASP A 359 -0.60 12.89 -20.64
N MET A 360 0.00 12.21 -21.62
CA MET A 360 1.19 11.35 -21.45
C MET A 360 1.09 10.32 -20.30
N ALA A 361 -0.12 10.00 -19.84
CA ALA A 361 -0.28 9.24 -18.59
C ALA A 361 0.41 7.86 -18.62
N PHE A 362 0.29 7.12 -19.72
CA PHE A 362 1.04 5.89 -20.00
C PHE A 362 2.04 6.11 -21.14
N GLY A 363 2.54 7.34 -21.30
CA GLY A 363 3.52 7.73 -22.33
C GLY A 363 4.97 7.46 -21.94
N ASP A 364 5.87 7.60 -22.91
CA ASP A 364 7.34 7.54 -22.75
C ASP A 364 7.84 6.26 -22.05
N THR A 365 7.11 5.15 -22.21
CA THR A 365 7.38 3.89 -21.48
C THR A 365 8.45 3.00 -22.12
N GLY A 366 9.13 3.48 -23.17
CA GLY A 366 10.19 2.75 -23.87
C GLY A 366 9.73 1.39 -24.41
N TYR A 367 8.51 1.33 -24.98
CA TYR A 367 7.90 0.12 -25.54
C TYR A 367 7.67 -1.01 -24.52
N SER A 368 7.55 -0.69 -23.22
CA SER A 368 7.36 -1.70 -22.16
C SER A 368 5.92 -2.18 -21.97
N ILE A 369 4.90 -1.31 -22.15
CA ILE A 369 3.48 -1.69 -22.10
C ILE A 369 3.08 -2.43 -23.39
N LYS A 370 2.43 -3.59 -23.27
CA LYS A 370 2.07 -4.51 -24.38
C LYS A 370 0.59 -4.62 -24.63
N SER A 371 -0.24 -4.49 -23.60
CA SER A 371 -1.69 -4.44 -23.71
C SER A 371 -2.28 -3.59 -22.58
N VAL A 372 -3.47 -3.04 -22.81
CA VAL A 372 -4.18 -2.21 -21.83
C VAL A 372 -5.66 -2.62 -21.82
N ILE A 373 -6.19 -2.90 -20.63
CA ILE A 373 -7.63 -3.04 -20.39
C ILE A 373 -8.13 -1.76 -19.74
N ILE A 374 -9.01 -1.04 -20.46
CA ILE A 374 -9.69 0.18 -19.99
C ILE A 374 -11.07 -0.23 -19.43
N PRO A 375 -11.44 0.14 -18.19
CA PRO A 375 -12.74 -0.20 -17.62
C PRO A 375 -13.86 0.73 -18.10
N ASP A 376 -15.11 0.24 -18.09
CA ASP A 376 -16.33 0.97 -18.52
C ASP A 376 -16.66 2.25 -17.72
N GLY A 377 -15.86 2.58 -16.69
CA GLY A 377 -15.93 3.86 -15.98
C GLY A 377 -15.22 5.01 -16.70
N VAL A 378 -14.24 4.73 -17.56
CA VAL A 378 -13.44 5.76 -18.23
C VAL A 378 -14.22 6.37 -19.39
N THR A 379 -14.21 7.70 -19.46
CA THR A 379 -14.99 8.51 -20.42
C THR A 379 -14.13 9.36 -21.36
N SER A 380 -12.86 9.57 -21.05
CA SER A 380 -11.93 10.37 -21.86
C SER A 380 -10.50 9.84 -21.82
N LEU A 381 -9.76 10.06 -22.91
CA LEU A 381 -8.32 9.79 -23.02
C LEU A 381 -7.59 11.09 -23.37
N GLY A 382 -6.48 11.39 -22.68
CA GLY A 382 -5.71 12.62 -22.83
C GLY A 382 -4.74 12.63 -24.02
N ASN A 383 -4.00 13.72 -24.14
CA ASN A 383 -3.06 13.96 -25.23
C ASN A 383 -1.85 13.02 -25.11
N CYS A 384 -1.53 12.26 -26.17
CA CYS A 384 -0.43 11.27 -26.16
C CYS A 384 -0.51 10.22 -25.03
N ALA A 385 -1.72 9.91 -24.52
CA ALA A 385 -1.90 9.14 -23.29
C ALA A 385 -1.27 7.73 -23.24
N PHE A 386 -0.89 7.12 -24.37
CA PHE A 386 -0.19 5.84 -24.47
C PHE A 386 1.02 5.91 -25.43
N HIS A 387 1.73 7.04 -25.47
CA HIS A 387 2.92 7.24 -26.30
C HIS A 387 4.01 6.15 -26.10
N GLU A 388 4.71 5.77 -27.18
CA GLU A 388 5.78 4.75 -27.17
C GLU A 388 5.39 3.41 -26.49
N CYS A 389 4.12 3.01 -26.54
CA CYS A 389 3.70 1.71 -26.01
C CYS A 389 3.77 0.62 -27.09
N ALA A 390 4.20 -0.60 -26.74
CA ALA A 390 4.22 -1.76 -27.64
C ALA A 390 2.83 -2.41 -27.88
N ILE A 391 1.75 -1.64 -27.75
CA ILE A 391 0.37 -2.10 -27.92
C ILE A 391 0.10 -2.38 -29.40
N SER A 392 -0.16 -3.66 -29.73
CA SER A 392 -0.54 -4.04 -31.10
C SER A 392 -2.05 -4.14 -31.31
N ASP A 393 -2.83 -4.38 -30.26
CA ASP A 393 -4.27 -4.62 -30.38
C ASP A 393 -4.98 -4.03 -29.15
N ILE A 394 -6.05 -3.25 -29.36
CA ILE A 394 -6.78 -2.59 -28.26
C ILE A 394 -8.29 -2.53 -28.51
N THR A 395 -9.06 -2.62 -27.42
CA THR A 395 -10.51 -2.40 -27.41
C THR A 395 -10.84 -1.13 -26.65
N ILE A 396 -11.58 -0.22 -27.29
CA ILE A 396 -12.03 1.05 -26.73
C ILE A 396 -13.46 0.84 -26.19
N PRO A 397 -13.70 0.97 -24.86
CA PRO A 397 -15.01 0.78 -24.25
C PRO A 397 -16.08 1.73 -24.78
N ALA A 398 -17.34 1.33 -24.63
CA ALA A 398 -18.48 2.14 -25.10
C ALA A 398 -18.71 3.41 -24.27
N SER A 399 -18.05 3.54 -23.13
CA SER A 399 -18.04 4.70 -22.23
C SER A 399 -17.15 5.85 -22.71
N ILE A 400 -16.17 5.60 -23.60
CA ILE A 400 -15.24 6.63 -24.09
C ILE A 400 -15.97 7.58 -25.04
N THR A 401 -16.01 8.87 -24.67
CA THR A 401 -16.71 9.95 -25.38
C THR A 401 -15.79 11.06 -25.89
N SER A 402 -14.53 11.11 -25.44
CA SER A 402 -13.51 12.00 -26.01
C SER A 402 -12.11 11.39 -25.99
N MET A 403 -11.27 11.83 -26.93
CA MET A 403 -9.87 11.42 -27.06
C MET A 403 -9.01 12.63 -27.48
N GLY A 404 -7.84 12.80 -26.86
CA GLY A 404 -6.85 13.79 -27.24
C GLY A 404 -6.19 13.51 -28.60
N PRO A 405 -5.26 14.37 -29.04
CA PRO A 405 -4.41 14.09 -30.18
C PRO A 405 -3.37 13.04 -29.81
N ALA A 406 -2.89 12.29 -30.80
CA ALA A 406 -1.71 11.43 -30.71
C ALA A 406 -1.73 10.36 -29.58
N VAL A 407 -2.90 10.02 -29.03
CA VAL A 407 -3.11 9.03 -27.94
C VAL A 407 -2.24 7.77 -28.08
N PHE A 408 -2.09 7.24 -29.31
CA PHE A 408 -1.30 6.03 -29.61
C PHE A 408 -0.16 6.30 -30.60
N MET A 409 0.43 7.49 -30.54
CA MET A 409 1.64 7.85 -31.30
C MET A 409 2.79 6.88 -30.96
N GLU A 410 3.51 6.47 -32.00
CA GLU A 410 4.54 5.41 -31.98
C GLU A 410 4.08 3.99 -31.56
N CYS A 411 2.79 3.74 -31.30
CA CYS A 411 2.32 2.38 -31.03
C CYS A 411 2.30 1.48 -32.30
N PRO A 412 2.72 0.20 -32.22
CA PRO A 412 2.72 -0.75 -33.33
C PRO A 412 1.32 -1.37 -33.60
N LEU A 413 0.28 -0.53 -33.55
CA LEU A 413 -1.12 -0.94 -33.63
C LEU A 413 -1.46 -1.65 -34.95
N LYS A 414 -2.22 -2.73 -34.84
CA LYS A 414 -2.77 -3.56 -35.92
C LYS A 414 -4.29 -3.51 -35.92
N ASN A 415 -4.93 -3.70 -34.77
CA ASN A 415 -6.40 -3.68 -34.67
C ASN A 415 -6.87 -2.76 -33.52
N VAL A 416 -7.81 -1.87 -33.82
CA VAL A 416 -8.53 -1.05 -32.83
C VAL A 416 -10.02 -1.40 -32.91
N THR A 417 -10.63 -1.82 -31.80
CA THR A 417 -12.06 -2.18 -31.77
C THR A 417 -12.84 -1.19 -30.91
N PHE A 418 -13.79 -0.44 -31.49
CA PHE A 418 -14.70 0.44 -30.75
C PHE A 418 -16.00 -0.28 -30.39
N LEU A 419 -16.33 -0.32 -29.10
CA LEU A 419 -17.58 -0.89 -28.60
C LEU A 419 -18.76 0.11 -28.61
N GLY A 420 -18.47 1.42 -28.72
CA GLY A 420 -19.46 2.50 -28.64
C GLY A 420 -19.57 3.35 -29.91
N ASN A 421 -19.99 4.60 -29.74
CA ASN A 421 -19.99 5.62 -30.80
C ASN A 421 -18.59 6.25 -30.96
N GLU A 422 -18.44 7.11 -31.95
CA GLU A 422 -17.23 7.90 -32.17
C GLU A 422 -16.97 8.90 -31.02
N PRO A 423 -15.77 8.88 -30.40
CA PRO A 423 -15.36 9.91 -29.46
C PRO A 423 -15.13 11.27 -30.12
N SER A 424 -15.28 12.36 -29.37
CA SER A 424 -14.88 13.70 -29.81
C SER A 424 -13.36 13.89 -29.72
N PHE A 425 -12.75 14.47 -30.76
CA PHE A 425 -11.29 14.69 -30.84
C PHE A 425 -10.92 16.17 -30.64
N SER A 426 -9.70 16.44 -30.18
CA SER A 426 -9.14 17.80 -30.15
C SER A 426 -7.67 17.84 -30.59
N GLY A 427 -7.36 18.65 -31.59
CA GLY A 427 -6.02 18.74 -32.18
C GLY A 427 -5.83 17.76 -33.34
N PHE A 428 -4.64 17.16 -33.44
CA PHE A 428 -4.36 16.03 -34.34
C PHE A 428 -5.25 14.82 -34.04
N ILE A 429 -5.25 13.82 -34.94
CA ILE A 429 -5.94 12.55 -34.68
C ILE A 429 -5.25 11.75 -33.57
N PRO A 430 -5.96 10.88 -32.82
CA PRO A 430 -5.35 9.98 -31.82
C PRO A 430 -4.32 8.99 -32.39
N PHE A 431 -4.39 8.76 -33.70
CA PHE A 431 -3.65 7.74 -34.46
C PHE A 431 -2.56 8.38 -35.34
N TRP A 432 -1.96 9.47 -34.87
CA TRP A 432 -0.89 10.18 -35.58
C TRP A 432 0.38 9.31 -35.62
N GLU A 433 1.04 9.25 -36.78
CA GLU A 433 2.30 8.51 -37.02
C GLU A 433 2.28 7.00 -36.65
N ILE A 434 1.16 6.31 -36.94
CA ILE A 434 1.14 4.83 -36.93
C ILE A 434 1.76 4.29 -38.24
N TYR A 435 3.00 3.82 -38.16
CA TYR A 435 3.76 3.25 -39.27
C TYR A 435 3.42 1.77 -39.56
N ASN A 436 2.15 1.43 -39.78
CA ASN A 436 1.71 0.05 -40.09
C ASN A 436 0.76 -0.05 -41.29
N GLU A 437 1.24 -0.69 -42.37
CA GLU A 437 0.49 -0.92 -43.62
C GLU A 437 -0.77 -1.79 -43.46
N ASN A 438 -0.93 -2.51 -42.34
CA ASN A 438 -2.03 -3.45 -42.09
C ASN A 438 -2.96 -2.99 -40.94
N PHE A 439 -2.94 -1.71 -40.57
CA PHE A 439 -3.82 -1.15 -39.51
C PHE A 439 -5.31 -1.24 -39.89
N LYS A 440 -6.13 -1.81 -39.00
CA LYS A 440 -7.59 -1.98 -39.16
C LYS A 440 -8.35 -1.42 -37.97
N ILE A 441 -9.47 -0.73 -38.25
CA ILE A 441 -10.45 -0.31 -37.24
C ILE A 441 -11.71 -1.16 -37.38
N THR A 442 -12.16 -1.75 -36.28
CA THR A 442 -13.44 -2.46 -36.14
C THR A 442 -14.39 -1.61 -35.31
N VAL A 443 -15.66 -1.52 -35.71
CA VAL A 443 -16.71 -0.84 -34.95
C VAL A 443 -17.91 -1.76 -34.79
N MET A 444 -18.62 -1.65 -33.67
CA MET A 444 -19.79 -2.49 -33.41
C MET A 444 -20.99 -2.13 -34.32
N PRO A 445 -21.87 -3.10 -34.65
CA PRO A 445 -23.10 -2.82 -35.35
C PRO A 445 -23.94 -1.78 -34.59
N ASN A 446 -24.37 -0.73 -35.31
CA ASN A 446 -25.12 0.44 -34.82
C ASN A 446 -24.31 1.58 -34.15
N SER A 447 -22.98 1.52 -34.12
CA SER A 447 -22.14 2.69 -33.75
C SER A 447 -22.44 3.92 -34.63
N LYS A 448 -22.45 5.11 -34.02
CA LYS A 448 -22.72 6.41 -34.68
C LYS A 448 -21.50 7.34 -34.63
N GLY A 449 -21.56 8.43 -35.39
CA GLY A 449 -20.46 9.39 -35.56
C GLY A 449 -19.62 9.01 -36.78
N PHE A 450 -18.86 7.91 -36.64
CA PHE A 450 -17.95 7.37 -37.65
C PHE A 450 -18.51 7.49 -39.08
N GLY A 451 -17.77 8.16 -39.95
CA GLY A 451 -18.21 8.50 -41.31
C GLY A 451 -18.63 7.30 -42.16
N LYS A 452 -19.64 7.45 -43.02
CA LYS A 452 -20.26 6.33 -43.74
C LYS A 452 -19.25 5.51 -44.58
N PRO A 453 -19.24 4.17 -44.48
CA PRO A 453 -18.45 3.33 -45.37
C PRO A 453 -18.97 3.44 -46.82
N VAL A 454 -18.06 3.37 -47.79
CA VAL A 454 -18.36 3.47 -49.22
C VAL A 454 -17.77 2.23 -49.91
N PRO A 455 -18.56 1.43 -50.65
CA PRO A 455 -18.10 0.14 -51.15
C PRO A 455 -17.28 0.26 -52.44
N TYR A 456 -16.08 -0.34 -52.44
CA TYR A 456 -15.57 -1.03 -53.63
C TYR A 456 -14.81 -2.31 -53.22
N ASN A 457 -14.68 -3.22 -54.18
CA ASN A 457 -14.18 -4.60 -54.09
C ASN A 457 -13.33 -5.06 -52.87
N SER A 458 -13.90 -6.02 -52.13
CA SER A 458 -13.19 -7.14 -51.46
C SER A 458 -12.21 -6.87 -50.31
N GLU A 459 -12.35 -5.79 -49.57
CA GLU A 459 -12.31 -5.79 -48.09
C GLU A 459 -12.92 -4.48 -47.56
N THR A 460 -13.57 -4.47 -46.39
CA THR A 460 -14.32 -3.30 -45.90
C THR A 460 -13.43 -2.30 -45.16
N SER A 461 -12.96 -1.26 -45.86
CA SER A 461 -12.21 -0.14 -45.30
C SER A 461 -13.07 1.13 -45.09
N TRP A 462 -12.60 2.03 -44.22
CA TRP A 462 -13.23 3.32 -43.89
C TRP A 462 -12.29 4.48 -44.26
N ASN A 463 -12.81 5.63 -44.73
CA ASN A 463 -12.02 6.74 -45.30
C ASN A 463 -12.16 8.07 -44.51
N TRP A 464 -11.05 8.83 -44.37
CA TRP A 464 -10.92 10.13 -43.68
C TRP A 464 -10.04 11.12 -44.52
N THR A 465 -10.29 12.46 -44.49
CA THR A 465 -9.73 13.50 -45.43
C THR A 465 -9.92 14.96 -44.91
N LEU A 466 -9.26 16.09 -45.27
CA LEU A 466 -8.06 16.51 -46.06
C LEU A 466 -7.62 17.97 -45.61
N ALA A 467 -6.46 18.65 -45.90
CA ALA A 467 -5.21 18.36 -46.64
C ALA A 467 -3.89 19.08 -46.14
N VAL A 468 -2.78 18.38 -45.79
CA VAL A 468 -1.37 18.91 -45.66
C VAL A 468 -0.56 18.71 -46.97
N PRO A 469 0.37 19.58 -47.41
CA PRO A 469 1.22 19.32 -48.58
C PRO A 469 2.37 18.29 -48.39
N THR A 470 2.61 17.49 -49.44
CA THR A 470 3.77 16.58 -49.66
C THR A 470 5.08 17.37 -49.89
N VAL A 471 6.30 16.83 -49.70
CA VAL A 471 6.87 15.56 -50.23
C VAL A 471 7.81 14.90 -49.19
N GLY A 472 7.82 13.57 -49.02
CA GLY A 472 7.08 12.56 -49.80
C GLY A 472 7.04 11.14 -49.24
N ASN A 473 6.33 10.29 -49.99
CA ASN A 473 6.16 8.84 -49.80
C ASN A 473 5.50 8.33 -48.50
N VAL A 474 4.69 9.15 -47.85
CA VAL A 474 3.42 8.67 -47.24
C VAL A 474 2.29 9.53 -47.80
N THR A 475 1.15 8.91 -48.14
CA THR A 475 -0.01 9.62 -48.69
C THR A 475 -1.16 9.64 -47.69
N LEU A 476 -1.14 10.62 -46.78
CA LEU A 476 -2.39 11.20 -46.27
C LEU A 476 -2.17 12.68 -45.93
N ARG A 477 -2.94 13.53 -46.59
CA ARG A 477 -2.92 14.98 -46.39
C ARG A 477 -4.08 15.32 -45.43
N VAL A 478 -3.90 15.96 -44.26
CA VAL A 478 -4.98 16.68 -43.51
C VAL A 478 -4.51 17.96 -42.75
N CYS A 479 -4.99 19.15 -43.13
CA CYS A 479 -4.96 20.41 -42.36
C CYS A 479 -6.38 21.00 -42.36
N LEU A 480 -6.91 21.44 -41.21
CA LEU A 480 -7.97 22.47 -41.10
C LEU A 480 -7.92 23.20 -39.74
N PHE A 481 -8.63 24.34 -39.66
CA PHE A 481 -8.65 25.25 -38.51
C PHE A 481 -9.57 24.77 -37.37
N ASP A 482 -9.21 25.08 -36.13
CA ASP A 482 -10.14 25.08 -34.99
C ASP A 482 -11.09 26.30 -35.08
N SER A 483 -12.40 26.03 -34.95
CA SER A 483 -13.46 27.04 -34.94
C SER A 483 -13.67 27.70 -33.57
N SER A 484 -12.97 27.26 -32.52
CA SER A 484 -13.01 27.85 -31.17
C SER A 484 -12.02 28.99 -30.95
N VAL A 485 -11.10 29.24 -31.91
CA VAL A 485 -10.11 30.32 -31.80
C VAL A 485 -10.75 31.68 -32.12
N VAL A 486 -10.76 32.57 -31.12
CA VAL A 486 -11.24 33.95 -31.24
C VAL A 486 -10.04 34.90 -31.28
N GLU A 487 -9.99 35.77 -32.29
CA GLU A 487 -9.02 36.84 -32.41
C GLU A 487 -9.69 38.18 -32.09
N LYS A 488 -9.23 38.85 -31.02
CA LYS A 488 -9.82 40.10 -30.54
C LYS A 488 -8.77 41.07 -30.03
N GLY A 489 -8.62 42.18 -30.75
CA GLY A 489 -7.62 43.21 -30.43
C GLY A 489 -6.21 42.63 -30.51
N ASP A 490 -5.44 42.80 -29.45
CA ASP A 490 -4.06 42.33 -29.35
C ASP A 490 -3.92 40.84 -29.00
N TYR A 491 -5.01 40.07 -28.92
CA TYR A 491 -5.01 38.69 -28.41
C TYR A 491 -5.70 37.69 -29.33
N VAL A 492 -5.17 36.47 -29.36
CA VAL A 492 -5.79 35.26 -29.89
C VAL A 492 -6.03 34.31 -28.72
N ILE A 493 -7.28 33.90 -28.50
CA ILE A 493 -7.72 33.12 -27.34
C ILE A 493 -8.56 31.90 -27.77
N SER A 494 -8.40 30.78 -27.05
CA SER A 494 -9.27 29.61 -27.15
C SER A 494 -10.58 29.86 -26.41
N ALA A 495 -11.71 29.90 -27.11
CA ALA A 495 -13.05 29.98 -26.50
C ALA A 495 -13.42 28.72 -25.72
N LYS A 496 -12.74 27.59 -25.98
CA LYS A 496 -12.96 26.31 -25.26
C LYS A 496 -12.28 26.30 -23.88
N THR A 497 -11.12 26.93 -23.73
CA THR A 497 -10.25 26.76 -22.54
C THR A 497 -9.87 28.05 -21.82
N GLY A 498 -10.12 29.23 -22.41
CA GLY A 498 -9.65 30.50 -21.85
C GLY A 498 -8.14 30.69 -21.93
N THR A 499 -7.46 29.92 -22.78
CA THR A 499 -6.01 30.01 -23.00
C THR A 499 -5.69 31.10 -24.01
N ILE A 500 -4.88 32.09 -23.64
CA ILE A 500 -4.27 33.00 -24.63
C ILE A 500 -3.26 32.20 -25.44
N ILE A 501 -3.55 32.00 -26.73
CA ILE A 501 -2.72 31.25 -27.67
C ILE A 501 -1.61 32.15 -28.22
N LYS A 502 -1.90 33.44 -28.45
CA LYS A 502 -0.93 34.39 -29.02
C LYS A 502 -1.27 35.84 -28.73
N TYR A 503 -0.26 36.62 -28.36
CA TYR A 503 -0.27 38.07 -28.33
C TYR A 503 0.18 38.65 -29.68
N LYS A 504 -0.44 39.76 -30.07
CA LYS A 504 -0.24 40.48 -31.34
C LYS A 504 -0.05 41.99 -31.15
N GLY A 505 -0.14 42.48 -29.91
CA GLY A 505 -0.01 43.89 -29.57
C GLY A 505 1.43 44.40 -29.63
N LYS A 506 1.60 45.70 -29.36
CA LYS A 506 2.87 46.40 -29.56
C LYS A 506 3.89 46.27 -28.43
N GLY A 507 3.55 45.56 -27.35
CA GLY A 507 4.33 45.59 -26.10
C GLY A 507 4.06 46.87 -25.30
N GLY A 508 5.07 47.35 -24.60
CA GLY A 508 4.93 48.34 -23.52
C GLY A 508 4.47 47.68 -22.22
N ASP A 509 3.79 48.44 -21.37
CA ASP A 509 3.23 47.94 -20.11
C ASP A 509 1.86 47.30 -20.38
N VAL A 510 1.80 45.96 -20.29
CA VAL A 510 0.62 45.17 -20.71
C VAL A 510 -0.15 44.67 -19.49
N ILE A 511 -1.40 45.11 -19.38
CA ILE A 511 -2.37 44.51 -18.45
C ILE A 511 -3.18 43.49 -19.25
N ILE A 512 -3.04 42.21 -18.93
CA ILE A 512 -3.90 41.17 -19.52
C ILE A 512 -5.31 41.33 -18.92
N PRO A 513 -6.36 41.52 -19.73
CA PRO A 513 -7.73 41.57 -19.22
C PRO A 513 -8.15 40.18 -18.74
N GLY A 514 -8.89 40.10 -17.63
CA GLY A 514 -9.42 38.82 -17.11
C GLY A 514 -10.47 38.16 -18.00
N GLU A 515 -10.96 38.87 -19.03
CA GLU A 515 -11.94 38.38 -19.99
C GLU A 515 -11.69 39.03 -21.37
N ILE A 516 -11.75 38.24 -22.44
CA ILE A 516 -11.54 38.65 -23.83
C ILE A 516 -12.76 38.16 -24.63
N ASP A 517 -13.55 39.10 -25.15
CA ASP A 517 -14.76 38.84 -25.94
C ASP A 517 -15.81 37.91 -25.29
N GLY A 518 -15.91 37.95 -23.96
CA GLY A 518 -16.78 37.08 -23.16
C GLY A 518 -16.11 35.77 -22.69
N ILE A 519 -14.86 35.52 -23.09
CA ILE A 519 -14.07 34.35 -22.72
C ILE A 519 -13.14 34.72 -21.57
N LYS A 520 -13.29 34.10 -20.39
CA LYS A 520 -12.38 34.34 -19.26
C LYS A 520 -10.97 33.85 -19.57
N VAL A 521 -9.96 34.61 -19.15
CA VAL A 521 -8.56 34.20 -19.28
C VAL A 521 -8.18 33.32 -18.09
N ILE A 522 -7.87 32.05 -18.36
CA ILE A 522 -7.54 31.03 -17.34
C ILE A 522 -6.08 30.59 -17.44
N TYR A 523 -5.49 30.63 -18.64
CA TYR A 523 -4.13 30.15 -18.91
C TYR A 523 -3.37 31.08 -19.85
N ILE A 524 -2.06 31.22 -19.64
CA ILE A 524 -1.14 31.75 -20.65
C ILE A 524 -0.57 30.56 -21.42
N GLY A 525 -0.87 30.50 -22.72
CA GLY A 525 -0.51 29.38 -23.58
C GLY A 525 0.98 29.31 -23.95
N GLU A 526 1.32 28.22 -24.63
CA GLU A 526 2.66 27.97 -25.13
C GLU A 526 3.14 29.07 -26.09
N ASP A 527 4.35 29.58 -25.88
CA ASP A 527 4.99 30.67 -26.63
C ASP A 527 4.12 31.95 -26.82
N ALA A 528 3.06 32.14 -26.00
CA ALA A 528 2.00 33.11 -26.29
C ALA A 528 2.47 34.57 -26.43
N PHE A 529 3.52 34.96 -25.70
CA PHE A 529 4.19 36.26 -25.78
C PHE A 529 5.67 36.12 -26.20
N ALA A 530 6.11 34.95 -26.66
CA ALA A 530 7.53 34.70 -26.97
C ALA A 530 8.10 35.70 -27.98
N GLY A 531 9.28 36.23 -27.69
CA GLY A 531 9.97 37.23 -28.49
C GLY A 531 9.37 38.64 -28.44
N CYS A 532 8.46 38.96 -27.52
CA CYS A 532 7.88 40.30 -27.37
C CYS A 532 8.86 41.30 -26.71
N LYS A 533 9.92 41.68 -27.44
CA LYS A 533 11.04 42.51 -26.94
C LYS A 533 10.65 43.91 -26.46
N GLU A 534 9.52 44.44 -26.92
CA GLU A 534 8.98 45.74 -26.51
C GLU A 534 8.15 45.67 -25.21
N LEU A 535 7.80 44.48 -24.72
CA LEU A 535 7.08 44.30 -23.45
C LEU A 535 7.94 44.80 -22.28
N THR A 536 7.49 45.79 -21.51
CA THR A 536 8.26 46.40 -20.41
C THR A 536 7.81 45.96 -19.01
N SER A 537 6.52 45.73 -18.83
CA SER A 537 5.96 45.09 -17.64
C SER A 537 4.71 44.31 -18.02
N ILE A 538 4.34 43.31 -17.21
CA ILE A 538 3.10 42.58 -17.43
C ILE A 538 2.32 42.33 -16.14
N SER A 539 1.01 42.55 -16.18
CA SER A 539 0.08 42.21 -15.11
C SER A 539 -0.85 41.09 -15.55
N ILE A 540 -0.79 39.97 -14.84
CA ILE A 540 -1.57 38.76 -15.08
C ILE A 540 -2.76 38.78 -14.09
N PRO A 541 -4.02 38.69 -14.57
CA PRO A 541 -5.20 38.87 -13.73
C PRO A 541 -5.44 37.70 -12.77
N GLN A 542 -6.12 37.99 -11.65
CA GLN A 542 -6.56 36.95 -10.70
C GLN A 542 -7.51 35.96 -11.40
N GLY A 543 -7.33 34.67 -11.11
CA GLY A 543 -8.02 33.57 -11.80
C GLY A 543 -7.20 32.87 -12.89
N VAL A 544 -6.11 33.47 -13.40
CA VAL A 544 -5.14 32.75 -14.25
C VAL A 544 -4.38 31.75 -13.39
N LYS A 545 -4.41 30.47 -13.78
CA LYS A 545 -3.87 29.36 -12.97
C LYS A 545 -2.46 28.96 -13.33
N GLU A 546 -2.14 28.90 -14.62
CA GLU A 546 -0.85 28.41 -15.08
C GLU A 546 -0.28 29.23 -16.23
N ILE A 547 1.04 29.26 -16.30
CA ILE A 547 1.83 29.76 -17.42
C ILE A 547 2.48 28.55 -18.08
N TYR A 548 2.20 28.31 -19.36
CA TYR A 548 2.73 27.15 -20.09
C TYR A 548 4.15 27.36 -20.62
N TYR A 549 4.67 26.36 -21.33
CA TYR A 549 6.03 26.33 -21.87
C TYR A 549 6.34 27.58 -22.70
N GLY A 550 7.53 28.17 -22.50
CA GLY A 550 8.06 29.26 -23.33
C GLY A 550 7.27 30.57 -23.36
N ALA A 551 6.20 30.71 -22.56
CA ALA A 551 5.18 31.76 -22.69
C ALA A 551 5.71 33.20 -22.83
N PHE A 552 6.81 33.56 -22.15
CA PHE A 552 7.49 34.86 -22.23
C PHE A 552 8.98 34.72 -22.59
N THR A 553 9.41 33.64 -23.25
CA THR A 553 10.81 33.47 -23.70
C THR A 553 11.26 34.61 -24.61
N ASP A 554 12.51 35.08 -24.48
CA ASP A 554 13.10 36.18 -25.26
C ASP A 554 12.31 37.52 -25.18
N CYS A 555 11.49 37.73 -24.13
CA CYS A 555 10.89 39.02 -23.77
C CYS A 555 11.93 39.99 -23.18
N THR A 556 12.96 40.33 -23.96
CA THR A 556 14.16 41.02 -23.46
C THR A 556 13.93 42.40 -22.85
N GLY A 557 12.79 43.05 -23.10
CA GLY A 557 12.43 44.35 -22.53
C GLY A 557 11.80 44.28 -21.13
N LEU A 558 11.34 43.10 -20.71
CA LEU A 558 10.49 42.89 -19.53
C LEU A 558 11.28 43.16 -18.25
N LYS A 559 10.73 44.00 -17.37
CA LYS A 559 11.36 44.44 -16.10
C LYS A 559 10.67 43.91 -14.86
N SER A 560 9.35 43.74 -14.90
CA SER A 560 8.55 43.30 -13.75
C SER A 560 7.31 42.50 -14.19
N VAL A 561 6.95 41.53 -13.37
CA VAL A 561 5.81 40.61 -13.60
C VAL A 561 4.92 40.61 -12.36
N SER A 562 3.67 41.01 -12.52
CA SER A 562 2.65 40.91 -11.47
C SER A 562 1.84 39.63 -11.67
N MET A 563 2.11 38.62 -10.84
CA MET A 563 1.42 37.32 -10.85
C MET A 563 0.20 37.30 -9.91
N PRO A 564 -0.84 36.50 -10.21
CA PRO A 564 -1.95 36.30 -9.29
C PRO A 564 -1.59 35.37 -8.13
N LYS A 565 -2.28 35.52 -7.00
CA LYS A 565 -1.89 34.87 -5.73
C LYS A 565 -2.13 33.36 -5.73
N ASP A 566 -3.16 32.94 -6.45
CA ASP A 566 -3.66 31.58 -6.57
C ASP A 566 -3.27 30.91 -7.92
N MET A 567 -2.12 31.33 -8.47
CA MET A 567 -1.36 30.63 -9.53
C MET A 567 -0.70 29.37 -8.97
N THR A 568 -0.79 28.26 -9.71
CA THR A 568 -0.30 26.94 -9.27
C THR A 568 0.96 26.47 -9.97
N LYS A 569 1.26 26.96 -11.18
CA LYS A 569 2.36 26.43 -12.00
C LYS A 569 3.02 27.47 -12.92
N ILE A 570 4.35 27.40 -13.00
CA ILE A 570 5.18 28.16 -13.94
C ILE A 570 5.93 27.16 -14.82
N GLY A 571 5.59 27.10 -16.10
CA GLY A 571 6.12 26.12 -17.05
C GLY A 571 7.60 26.27 -17.38
N ALA A 572 8.18 25.22 -17.98
CA ALA A 572 9.57 25.23 -18.43
C ALA A 572 9.82 26.37 -19.43
N ARG A 573 10.97 27.03 -19.34
CA ARG A 573 11.35 28.22 -20.14
C ARG A 573 10.42 29.44 -20.03
N ALA A 574 9.41 29.45 -19.16
CA ALA A 574 8.35 30.46 -19.15
C ALA A 574 8.85 31.92 -19.21
N PHE A 575 10.01 32.24 -18.62
CA PHE A 575 10.66 33.56 -18.66
C PHE A 575 12.13 33.49 -19.13
N GLU A 576 12.55 32.45 -19.88
CA GLU A 576 13.93 32.35 -20.41
C GLU A 576 14.31 33.64 -21.18
N ARG A 577 15.43 34.27 -20.82
CA ARG A 577 15.98 35.52 -21.41
C ARG A 577 15.09 36.75 -21.26
N CYS A 578 14.39 36.88 -20.14
CA CYS A 578 13.83 38.16 -19.70
C CYS A 578 14.96 39.07 -19.14
N ASN A 579 15.91 39.46 -20.00
CA ASN A 579 17.20 40.07 -19.64
C ASN A 579 17.14 41.37 -18.81
N ASN A 580 15.97 42.01 -18.69
CA ASN A 580 15.78 43.24 -17.92
C ASN A 580 14.97 43.04 -16.62
N LEU A 581 14.53 41.83 -16.31
CA LEU A 581 13.75 41.50 -15.10
C LEU A 581 14.63 41.74 -13.86
N THR A 582 14.20 42.63 -12.97
CA THR A 582 14.98 43.01 -11.77
C THR A 582 14.66 42.19 -10.54
N ASP A 583 13.40 41.81 -10.40
CA ASP A 583 12.82 41.18 -9.22
C ASP A 583 11.64 40.30 -9.63
N ILE A 584 11.40 39.22 -8.87
CA ILE A 584 10.17 38.44 -8.98
C ILE A 584 9.77 37.82 -7.64
N THR A 585 8.47 37.83 -7.35
CA THR A 585 7.85 37.13 -6.22
C THR A 585 7.09 35.94 -6.76
N ILE A 586 7.52 34.72 -6.42
CA ILE A 586 6.85 33.49 -6.84
C ILE A 586 5.63 33.25 -5.92
N PRO A 587 4.39 33.08 -6.44
CA PRO A 587 3.20 32.92 -5.61
C PRO A 587 3.21 31.65 -4.73
N TYR A 588 2.58 31.74 -3.55
CA TYR A 588 2.46 30.64 -2.57
C TYR A 588 1.68 29.41 -3.08
N GLY A 589 0.98 29.51 -4.22
CA GLY A 589 0.37 28.35 -4.87
C GLY A 589 1.34 27.49 -5.70
N VAL A 590 2.56 27.96 -5.96
CA VAL A 590 3.54 27.29 -6.83
C VAL A 590 4.34 26.24 -6.05
N SER A 591 4.28 24.99 -6.51
CA SER A 591 4.98 23.84 -5.91
C SER A 591 6.25 23.41 -6.66
N SER A 592 6.38 23.76 -7.94
CA SER A 592 7.60 23.53 -8.75
C SER A 592 7.99 24.77 -9.56
N ILE A 593 9.30 24.97 -9.75
CA ILE A 593 9.86 25.89 -10.74
C ILE A 593 10.56 25.03 -11.80
N GLU A 594 9.97 24.98 -12.99
CA GLU A 594 10.35 24.04 -14.04
C GLU A 594 11.70 24.37 -14.72
N ARG A 595 12.23 23.41 -15.49
CA ARG A 595 13.55 23.55 -16.17
C ARG A 595 13.65 24.83 -17.00
N TYR A 596 14.80 25.51 -16.90
CA TYR A 596 15.09 26.80 -17.56
C TYR A 596 14.10 27.95 -17.29
N ALA A 597 13.18 27.87 -16.31
CA ALA A 597 12.06 28.81 -16.17
C ALA A 597 12.46 30.30 -16.13
N PHE A 598 13.62 30.65 -15.55
CA PHE A 598 14.18 32.00 -15.46
C PHE A 598 15.64 32.06 -16.00
N ALA A 599 16.04 31.12 -16.84
CA ALA A 599 17.40 31.06 -17.37
C ALA A 599 17.72 32.32 -18.19
N GLY A 600 18.84 32.99 -17.91
CA GLY A 600 19.25 34.21 -18.60
C GLY A 600 18.52 35.49 -18.17
N CYS A 601 17.82 35.50 -17.03
CA CYS A 601 17.30 36.73 -16.42
C CYS A 601 18.45 37.57 -15.80
N TRP A 602 19.30 38.15 -16.65
CA TRP A 602 20.60 38.70 -16.28
C TRP A 602 20.55 39.74 -15.13
N LYS A 603 19.50 40.57 -15.07
CA LYS A 603 19.34 41.62 -14.06
C LYS A 603 18.58 41.21 -12.79
N LEU A 604 18.24 39.93 -12.63
CA LEU A 604 17.48 39.47 -11.46
C LEU A 604 18.35 39.58 -10.21
N GLU A 605 18.17 40.65 -9.43
CA GLU A 605 18.98 40.96 -8.24
C GLU A 605 18.51 40.16 -7.02
N THR A 606 17.20 39.92 -6.93
CA THR A 606 16.55 39.19 -5.84
C THR A 606 15.37 38.34 -6.34
N ILE A 607 15.06 37.27 -5.62
CA ILE A 607 13.87 36.44 -5.85
C ILE A 607 13.30 35.96 -4.51
N SER A 608 11.97 35.99 -4.38
CA SER A 608 11.27 35.39 -3.24
C SER A 608 10.69 34.04 -3.65
N LEU A 609 11.18 32.97 -3.01
CA LEU A 609 10.68 31.59 -3.15
C LEU A 609 9.72 31.27 -1.99
N PRO A 610 8.56 30.62 -2.24
CA PRO A 610 7.57 30.34 -1.20
C PRO A 610 7.89 29.06 -0.40
N ASP A 611 7.42 28.99 0.85
CA ASP A 611 7.48 27.78 1.69
C ASP A 611 6.78 26.54 1.07
N SER A 612 5.94 26.74 0.04
CA SER A 612 5.25 25.70 -0.74
C SER A 612 6.13 24.99 -1.79
N LEU A 613 7.34 25.50 -2.05
CA LEU A 613 8.19 25.03 -3.14
C LEU A 613 8.85 23.69 -2.80
N ILE A 614 8.57 22.66 -3.60
CA ILE A 614 9.10 21.30 -3.45
C ILE A 614 10.33 21.09 -4.34
N SER A 615 10.36 21.69 -5.53
CA SER A 615 11.41 21.45 -6.53
C SER A 615 11.86 22.68 -7.32
N ILE A 616 13.17 22.76 -7.56
CA ILE A 616 13.81 23.71 -8.48
C ILE A 616 14.41 22.91 -9.64
N GLY A 617 13.99 23.22 -10.86
CA GLY A 617 14.35 22.48 -12.07
C GLY A 617 15.78 22.70 -12.57
N GLU A 618 16.18 21.83 -13.50
CA GLU A 618 17.45 21.90 -14.22
C GLU A 618 17.63 23.29 -14.88
N TYR A 619 18.81 23.90 -14.73
CA TYR A 619 19.14 25.23 -15.25
C TYR A 619 18.18 26.38 -14.87
N ALA A 620 17.26 26.20 -13.91
CA ALA A 620 16.11 27.09 -13.68
C ALA A 620 16.44 28.60 -13.55
N PHE A 621 17.55 28.94 -12.88
CA PHE A 621 18.05 30.30 -12.69
C PHE A 621 19.45 30.50 -13.29
N SER A 622 19.88 29.64 -14.21
CA SER A 622 21.20 29.73 -14.82
C SER A 622 21.42 31.08 -15.51
N TYR A 623 22.63 31.63 -15.38
CA TYR A 623 23.02 32.96 -15.85
C TYR A 623 22.20 34.14 -15.27
N CYS A 624 21.57 34.02 -14.10
CA CYS A 624 21.07 35.18 -13.36
C CYS A 624 22.25 35.96 -12.72
N ILE A 625 23.05 36.62 -13.55
CA ILE A 625 24.37 37.17 -13.16
C ILE A 625 24.32 38.19 -12.02
N SER A 626 23.22 38.94 -11.88
CA SER A 626 22.98 39.90 -10.79
C SER A 626 22.49 39.30 -9.46
N LEU A 627 22.12 38.02 -9.42
CA LEU A 627 21.53 37.41 -8.23
C LEU A 627 22.58 37.27 -7.13
N SER A 628 22.47 38.09 -6.08
CA SER A 628 23.54 38.28 -5.08
C SER A 628 23.46 37.34 -3.87
N GLU A 629 22.25 36.89 -3.54
CA GLU A 629 21.94 35.88 -2.51
C GLU A 629 20.73 35.03 -2.93
N ILE A 630 20.61 33.84 -2.35
CA ILE A 630 19.41 33.00 -2.46
C ILE A 630 19.07 32.35 -1.11
N ILE A 631 17.77 32.28 -0.79
CA ILE A 631 17.24 31.53 0.35
C ILE A 631 16.43 30.36 -0.21
N ILE A 632 16.86 29.15 0.12
CA ILE A 632 16.18 27.89 -0.24
C ILE A 632 15.21 27.54 0.90
N PRO A 633 13.89 27.43 0.65
CA PRO A 633 12.90 27.03 1.65
C PRO A 633 13.12 25.64 2.24
N GLU A 634 12.48 25.40 3.38
CA GLU A 634 12.60 24.18 4.19
C GLU A 634 12.12 22.90 3.45
N ASN A 635 11.08 23.02 2.62
CA ASN A 635 10.43 21.90 1.94
C ASN A 635 11.04 21.52 0.57
N VAL A 636 12.17 22.12 0.17
CA VAL A 636 12.78 21.85 -1.15
C VAL A 636 13.46 20.48 -1.16
N TYR A 637 12.75 19.49 -1.69
CA TYR A 637 13.19 18.11 -1.82
C TYR A 637 14.22 17.92 -2.96
N SER A 638 14.15 18.73 -4.02
CA SER A 638 15.05 18.61 -5.17
C SER A 638 15.52 19.96 -5.75
N ILE A 639 16.80 20.00 -6.14
CA ILE A 639 17.41 21.06 -6.94
C ILE A 639 18.13 20.39 -8.11
N GLY A 640 17.70 20.66 -9.34
CA GLY A 640 18.24 20.05 -10.55
C GLY A 640 19.66 20.52 -10.92
N ASP A 641 20.30 19.78 -11.82
CA ASP A 641 21.64 20.09 -12.32
C ASP A 641 21.69 21.55 -12.85
N ASN A 642 22.80 22.24 -12.58
CA ASN A 642 23.11 23.59 -13.05
C ASN A 642 22.09 24.69 -12.66
N ALA A 643 21.23 24.47 -11.66
CA ALA A 643 20.10 25.36 -11.35
C ALA A 643 20.47 26.85 -11.15
N PHE A 644 21.62 27.18 -10.58
CA PHE A 644 22.15 28.54 -10.42
C PHE A 644 23.53 28.72 -11.11
N TYR A 645 23.81 27.91 -12.14
CA TYR A 645 25.07 27.95 -12.89
C TYR A 645 25.29 29.33 -13.52
N GLY A 646 26.44 29.95 -13.28
CA GLY A 646 26.78 31.25 -13.86
C GLY A 646 26.12 32.46 -13.19
N CYS A 647 25.56 32.33 -11.99
CA CYS A 647 25.12 33.46 -11.16
C CYS A 647 26.34 34.16 -10.52
N THR A 648 27.08 34.95 -11.31
CA THR A 648 28.44 35.43 -10.95
C THR A 648 28.52 36.34 -9.71
N GLU A 649 27.47 37.07 -9.37
CA GLU A 649 27.43 37.88 -8.14
C GLU A 649 26.95 37.09 -6.91
N LEU A 650 26.52 35.83 -7.07
CA LEU A 650 25.98 35.02 -5.99
C LEU A 650 27.03 34.75 -4.92
N SER A 651 26.82 35.35 -3.76
CA SER A 651 27.78 35.38 -2.65
C SER A 651 27.38 34.47 -1.49
N ASN A 652 26.09 34.12 -1.39
CA ASN A 652 25.55 33.31 -0.31
C ASN A 652 24.32 32.50 -0.78
N ALA A 653 24.31 31.20 -0.49
CA ALA A 653 23.11 30.37 -0.54
C ALA A 653 22.74 29.92 0.87
N SER A 654 21.60 30.37 1.40
CA SER A 654 21.09 29.97 2.72
C SER A 654 20.05 28.85 2.58
N PHE A 655 20.29 27.69 3.18
CA PHE A 655 19.34 26.57 3.18
C PHE A 655 18.58 26.53 4.50
N ARG A 656 17.24 26.67 4.46
CA ARG A 656 16.38 26.66 5.66
C ARG A 656 16.17 25.26 6.26
N GLY A 657 16.09 24.24 5.42
CA GLY A 657 15.96 22.84 5.83
C GLY A 657 17.27 22.04 5.73
N ASP A 658 17.13 20.72 5.71
CA ASP A 658 18.20 19.77 5.41
C ASP A 658 18.73 19.93 3.97
N GLN A 659 19.83 19.24 3.65
CA GLN A 659 20.25 19.07 2.27
C GLN A 659 19.11 18.42 1.45
N PRO A 660 18.69 19.02 0.31
CA PRO A 660 17.73 18.41 -0.61
C PRO A 660 18.18 17.00 -1.02
N GLN A 661 17.26 16.03 -0.94
CA GLN A 661 17.56 14.62 -1.20
C GLN A 661 18.07 14.39 -2.63
N ASN A 662 17.50 15.11 -3.59
CA ASN A 662 18.01 15.19 -4.95
C ASN A 662 18.80 16.50 -5.13
N PHE A 663 20.09 16.46 -4.78
CA PHE A 663 21.03 17.57 -4.96
C PHE A 663 21.81 17.37 -6.27
N GLY A 664 21.39 18.09 -7.32
CA GLY A 664 21.97 18.02 -8.66
C GLY A 664 23.43 18.47 -8.77
N ARG A 665 24.02 18.22 -9.94
CA ARG A 665 25.41 18.60 -10.24
C ARG A 665 25.55 20.09 -10.54
N SER A 666 26.69 20.66 -10.14
CA SER A 666 27.13 21.98 -10.60
C SER A 666 26.11 23.11 -10.39
N ILE A 667 25.35 23.01 -9.28
CA ILE A 667 24.26 23.93 -8.94
C ILE A 667 24.75 25.38 -8.86
N PHE A 668 25.91 25.62 -8.23
CA PHE A 668 26.46 26.95 -7.95
C PHE A 668 27.78 27.23 -8.71
N SER A 669 28.08 26.50 -9.78
CA SER A 669 29.34 26.69 -10.51
C SER A 669 29.41 28.07 -11.17
N ASN A 670 30.58 28.70 -11.10
CA ASN A 670 30.79 30.09 -11.50
C ASN A 670 29.98 31.13 -10.69
N ALA A 671 29.59 30.79 -9.46
CA ALA A 671 29.27 31.78 -8.42
C ALA A 671 30.51 32.61 -8.03
N LYS A 672 30.33 33.60 -7.16
CA LYS A 672 31.36 34.55 -6.74
C LYS A 672 32.52 33.86 -6.02
N GLU A 673 33.75 34.39 -6.12
CA GLU A 673 34.93 33.83 -5.41
C GLU A 673 34.74 33.76 -3.87
N SER A 674 33.88 34.61 -3.32
CA SER A 674 33.51 34.62 -1.90
C SER A 674 32.29 33.76 -1.56
N PHE A 675 31.81 32.92 -2.48
CA PHE A 675 30.58 32.14 -2.31
C PHE A 675 30.68 31.20 -1.10
N LYS A 676 29.64 31.23 -0.28
CA LYS A 676 29.44 30.31 0.83
C LYS A 676 28.03 29.72 0.82
N ILE A 677 27.91 28.52 1.37
CA ILE A 677 26.63 27.96 1.78
C ILE A 677 26.46 28.27 3.27
N THR A 678 25.33 28.85 3.67
CA THR A 678 24.98 29.05 5.08
C THR A 678 23.90 28.06 5.45
N VAL A 679 24.10 27.31 6.54
CA VAL A 679 23.18 26.26 6.99
C VAL A 679 22.84 26.44 8.46
N PHE A 680 21.60 26.14 8.84
CA PHE A 680 21.16 26.21 10.23
C PHE A 680 21.67 24.99 11.03
N PRO A 681 21.81 25.07 12.38
CA PRO A 681 22.49 24.05 13.18
C PRO A 681 21.88 22.65 13.09
N ASN A 682 20.58 22.57 12.81
CA ASN A 682 19.86 21.31 12.71
C ASN A 682 20.01 20.66 11.32
N ALA A 683 20.28 21.43 10.25
CA ALA A 683 20.33 20.92 8.87
C ALA A 683 21.32 19.75 8.68
N TYR A 684 20.84 18.61 8.21
CA TYR A 684 21.63 17.41 7.94
C TYR A 684 22.13 17.35 6.48
N GLY A 685 22.96 16.35 6.15
CA GLY A 685 23.54 16.14 4.80
C GLY A 685 24.84 16.91 4.51
N PHE A 686 24.93 18.19 4.90
CA PHE A 686 26.05 19.11 4.59
C PHE A 686 27.42 18.82 5.26
N GLY A 687 27.72 17.56 5.61
CA GLY A 687 29.05 17.09 6.01
C GLY A 687 29.72 17.87 7.15
N LYS A 688 28.99 18.06 8.27
CA LYS A 688 29.46 18.83 9.44
C LYS A 688 30.83 18.34 9.96
N PRO A 689 31.70 19.25 10.47
CA PRO A 689 32.98 18.88 11.06
C PRO A 689 32.81 18.08 12.36
N GLU A 690 33.84 17.34 12.78
CA GLU A 690 33.77 16.52 13.99
C GLU A 690 33.50 17.36 15.27
N PRO A 691 32.70 16.86 16.23
CA PRO A 691 32.26 17.62 17.41
C PRO A 691 33.36 18.18 18.33
N TYR A 692 34.62 17.78 18.13
CA TYR A 692 35.75 18.13 18.99
C TYR A 692 36.57 19.34 18.51
N ASN A 693 36.26 19.93 17.35
CA ASN A 693 37.11 20.96 16.73
C ASN A 693 36.61 22.42 16.85
N ASN A 694 35.37 22.63 17.30
CA ASN A 694 34.73 23.96 17.48
C ASN A 694 34.74 24.87 16.22
N GLN A 695 34.79 24.33 15.01
CA GLN A 695 34.81 25.14 13.78
C GLN A 695 33.40 25.57 13.35
N THR A 696 33.18 26.89 13.22
CA THR A 696 31.95 27.48 12.66
C THR A 696 31.97 27.57 11.13
N GLU A 697 33.12 27.34 10.50
CA GLU A 697 33.28 27.27 9.04
C GLU A 697 34.03 25.98 8.67
N TRP A 698 33.55 25.26 7.66
CA TRP A 698 34.19 24.04 7.16
C TRP A 698 34.15 23.96 5.63
N ILE A 699 34.85 22.96 5.11
CA ILE A 699 34.79 22.57 3.71
C ILE A 699 33.82 21.39 3.59
N TRP A 700 32.82 21.52 2.72
CA TRP A 700 31.97 20.42 2.27
C TRP A 700 32.41 20.01 0.87
N ASP A 701 32.79 18.75 0.72
CA ASP A 701 33.31 18.15 -0.50
C ASP A 701 32.35 17.04 -0.96
N LEU A 702 31.96 17.09 -2.23
CA LEU A 702 31.04 16.14 -2.88
C LEU A 702 31.78 15.10 -3.72
N SER A 703 33.07 14.85 -3.44
CA SER A 703 34.00 14.03 -4.24
C SER A 703 33.64 12.55 -4.48
N SER A 704 32.52 12.05 -3.93
CA SER A 704 31.90 10.78 -4.38
C SER A 704 31.13 10.91 -5.71
N ASN A 705 30.72 12.12 -6.10
CA ASN A 705 29.87 12.39 -7.29
C ASN A 705 30.23 13.66 -8.08
N ASN A 706 31.00 14.61 -7.54
CA ASN A 706 31.40 15.83 -8.25
C ASN A 706 32.71 16.43 -7.68
N SER A 707 33.49 17.12 -8.52
CA SER A 707 34.74 17.78 -8.13
C SER A 707 34.56 19.23 -7.66
N GLU A 708 33.48 19.52 -6.94
CA GLU A 708 33.16 20.85 -6.42
C GLU A 708 33.21 20.87 -4.90
N ILE A 709 33.83 21.93 -4.38
CA ILE A 709 34.20 22.09 -2.97
C ILE A 709 33.61 23.40 -2.49
N TYR A 710 32.68 23.35 -1.52
CA TYR A 710 31.98 24.52 -1.02
C TYR A 710 32.46 24.89 0.39
N LYS A 711 32.60 26.20 0.65
CA LYS A 711 32.74 26.70 2.02
C LYS A 711 31.36 26.74 2.68
N VAL A 712 31.19 26.02 3.78
CA VAL A 712 29.94 26.00 4.55
C VAL A 712 30.15 26.70 5.88
N VAL A 713 29.15 27.48 6.30
CA VAL A 713 29.18 28.27 7.53
C VAL A 713 27.96 27.95 8.38
N LEU A 714 28.21 27.59 9.66
CA LEU A 714 27.21 27.61 10.71
C LEU A 714 26.97 29.06 11.08
N ASP A 715 25.77 29.56 10.84
CA ASP A 715 25.33 30.76 11.53
C ASP A 715 25.10 30.41 13.01
N SER A 716 25.64 31.25 13.90
CA SER A 716 25.95 30.87 15.29
C SER A 716 25.49 31.90 16.33
N ASN A 717 24.76 32.94 15.92
CA ASN A 717 24.45 34.10 16.77
C ASN A 717 23.01 34.08 17.30
N TYR A 718 22.52 32.94 17.79
CA TYR A 718 21.08 32.76 18.06
C TYR A 718 20.60 33.06 19.47
N TYR A 719 21.44 32.92 20.50
CA TYR A 719 21.03 33.11 21.89
C TYR A 719 21.96 34.08 22.61
N ASP A 720 21.42 35.27 22.91
CA ASP A 720 21.92 36.17 23.95
C ASP A 720 21.52 35.55 25.30
N PHE A 721 22.46 35.30 26.21
CA PHE A 721 22.26 34.36 27.34
C PHE A 721 23.03 34.77 28.60
N ASP A 722 22.32 34.90 29.72
CA ASP A 722 22.92 35.15 31.02
C ASP A 722 23.35 33.83 31.70
N ALA A 723 24.65 33.57 31.63
CA ALA A 723 25.29 32.44 32.28
C ALA A 723 25.30 32.49 33.82
N ALA A 724 24.95 33.61 34.46
CA ALA A 724 24.87 33.72 35.92
C ALA A 724 23.52 33.24 36.48
N THR A 725 22.42 33.46 35.76
CA THR A 725 21.08 32.96 36.13
C THR A 725 20.65 31.69 35.37
N GLY A 726 21.21 31.45 34.18
CA GLY A 726 20.79 30.41 33.24
C GLY A 726 19.66 30.85 32.30
N THR A 727 19.51 32.16 32.08
CA THR A 727 18.37 32.76 31.38
C THR A 727 18.70 33.16 29.95
N ILE A 728 17.87 32.78 28.98
CA ILE A 728 17.94 33.30 27.60
C ILE A 728 17.41 34.75 27.59
N LEU A 729 18.24 35.71 27.20
CA LEU A 729 17.91 37.14 27.15
C LEU A 729 17.33 37.56 25.79
N LYS A 730 17.81 36.98 24.68
CA LYS A 730 17.29 37.28 23.33
C LYS A 730 17.59 36.17 22.33
N TYR A 731 16.60 35.85 21.50
CA TYR A 731 16.74 35.03 20.30
C TYR A 731 17.02 35.89 19.07
N ARG A 732 17.75 35.33 18.11
CA ARG A 732 18.10 35.98 16.84
C ARG A 732 18.23 34.95 15.70
N GLY A 733 17.64 33.77 15.86
CA GLY A 733 17.80 32.64 14.94
C GLY A 733 16.68 32.47 13.93
N PRO A 734 16.69 31.36 13.18
CA PRO A 734 15.77 31.12 12.08
C PRO A 734 14.30 31.18 12.49
N ASP A 735 13.50 31.72 11.57
CA ASP A 735 12.07 31.46 11.44
C ASP A 735 11.82 29.94 11.37
N GLY A 736 10.72 29.45 11.94
CA GLY A 736 10.39 28.01 11.95
C GLY A 736 10.33 27.40 13.35
N ASP A 737 10.70 26.12 13.48
CA ASP A 737 10.59 25.35 14.72
C ASP A 737 11.88 25.41 15.57
N VAL A 738 11.76 25.93 16.80
CA VAL A 738 12.92 26.25 17.65
C VAL A 738 13.02 25.30 18.84
N VAL A 739 14.07 24.48 18.87
CA VAL A 739 14.41 23.65 20.04
C VAL A 739 15.36 24.41 20.96
N ILE A 740 14.92 24.69 22.19
CA ILE A 740 15.76 25.30 23.21
C ILE A 740 16.67 24.20 23.81
N PRO A 741 18.00 24.36 23.82
CA PRO A 741 18.90 23.32 24.30
C PRO A 741 18.89 23.22 25.84
N ASN A 742 19.13 22.02 26.38
CA ASN A 742 19.26 21.78 27.83
C ASN A 742 20.40 22.61 28.48
N THR A 743 21.43 22.94 27.71
CA THR A 743 22.56 23.78 28.14
C THR A 743 22.96 24.76 27.04
N ILE A 744 23.42 25.94 27.43
CA ILE A 744 24.09 26.92 26.56
C ILE A 744 25.47 27.19 27.16
N ASN A 745 26.52 27.06 26.33
CA ASN A 745 27.93 27.23 26.76
C ASN A 745 28.31 26.40 28.02
N GLY A 746 27.70 25.21 28.18
CA GLY A 746 27.91 24.31 29.32
C GLY A 746 27.09 24.65 30.59
N VAL A 747 26.40 25.79 30.63
CA VAL A 747 25.50 26.18 31.73
C VAL A 747 24.09 25.69 31.43
N LYS A 748 23.35 25.21 32.44
CA LYS A 748 21.95 24.78 32.27
C LYS A 748 21.04 25.95 31.92
N VAL A 749 20.12 25.74 30.98
CA VAL A 749 19.04 26.70 30.72
C VAL A 749 17.94 26.48 31.76
N THR A 750 17.65 27.51 32.54
CA THR A 750 16.74 27.49 33.70
C THR A 750 15.56 28.44 33.54
N GLY A 751 15.68 29.43 32.64
CA GLY A 751 14.66 30.45 32.40
C GLY A 751 14.69 31.02 30.98
N ILE A 752 13.56 31.58 30.56
CA ILE A 752 13.41 32.37 29.35
C ILE A 752 13.10 33.80 29.78
N GLY A 753 13.83 34.79 29.28
CA GLY A 753 13.76 36.19 29.71
C GLY A 753 12.67 37.03 29.01
N THR A 754 12.53 38.26 29.50
CA THR A 754 11.60 39.26 28.96
C THR A 754 11.86 39.57 27.49
N VAL A 755 10.84 39.46 26.63
CA VAL A 755 10.90 39.68 25.16
C VAL A 755 11.97 38.81 24.46
N ALA A 756 12.36 37.68 25.06
CA ALA A 756 13.47 36.85 24.56
C ALA A 756 13.27 36.42 23.09
N PHE A 757 12.11 35.88 22.73
CA PHE A 757 11.75 35.47 21.37
C PHE A 757 10.69 36.41 20.74
N GLY A 758 10.43 37.59 21.32
CA GLY A 758 9.39 38.49 20.83
C GLY A 758 9.87 39.48 19.77
N ASP A 759 10.95 40.20 20.06
CA ASP A 759 11.51 41.21 19.16
C ASP A 759 12.07 40.58 17.86
N ARG A 760 11.37 40.79 16.73
CA ARG A 760 11.81 40.43 15.37
C ARG A 760 11.95 38.92 15.09
N CYS A 761 11.24 38.07 15.82
CA CYS A 761 11.21 36.62 15.60
C CYS A 761 9.81 36.14 15.18
N ASN A 762 9.06 37.01 14.48
CA ASN A 762 7.63 36.92 14.26
C ASN A 762 7.16 35.66 13.51
N ASN A 763 8.05 34.95 12.80
CA ASN A 763 7.71 33.73 12.04
C ASN A 763 8.13 32.41 12.73
N ILE A 764 8.45 32.40 14.04
CA ILE A 764 8.61 31.15 14.80
C ILE A 764 7.27 30.39 14.80
N LYS A 765 7.27 29.12 14.35
CA LYS A 765 6.09 28.27 14.13
C LYS A 765 5.77 27.38 15.34
N SER A 766 6.79 26.87 16.03
CA SER A 766 6.68 26.20 17.33
C SER A 766 7.98 26.32 18.14
N VAL A 767 7.91 25.99 19.44
CA VAL A 767 9.07 25.99 20.35
C VAL A 767 9.04 24.74 21.22
N THR A 768 10.17 24.05 21.33
CA THR A 768 10.37 22.94 22.28
C THR A 768 11.16 23.45 23.49
N ILE A 769 10.54 23.38 24.67
CA ILE A 769 11.12 23.82 25.94
C ILE A 769 11.63 22.58 26.71
N PRO A 770 12.89 22.55 27.18
CA PRO A 770 13.45 21.41 27.92
C PRO A 770 13.05 21.41 29.39
N ASP A 771 13.05 20.23 30.03
CA ASP A 771 12.73 19.99 31.44
C ASP A 771 13.66 20.69 32.46
N GLY A 772 14.70 21.40 31.99
CA GLY A 772 15.52 22.28 32.80
C GLY A 772 14.89 23.66 33.07
N VAL A 773 13.96 24.11 32.21
CA VAL A 773 13.35 25.44 32.31
C VAL A 773 12.28 25.46 33.39
N THR A 774 12.35 26.47 34.26
CA THR A 774 11.48 26.65 35.42
C THR A 774 10.62 27.92 35.37
N SER A 775 11.03 28.92 34.57
CA SER A 775 10.30 30.19 34.42
C SER A 775 10.37 30.78 33.02
N ILE A 776 9.33 31.53 32.63
CA ILE A 776 9.20 32.20 31.32
C ILE A 776 8.79 33.65 31.55
N GLY A 777 9.56 34.60 31.03
CA GLY A 777 9.46 36.04 31.32
C GLY A 777 8.44 36.82 30.51
N ASN A 778 8.25 38.09 30.87
CA ASN A 778 7.23 38.96 30.29
C ASN A 778 7.37 39.08 28.76
N CYS A 779 6.26 38.96 28.01
CA CYS A 779 6.27 39.03 26.54
C CYS A 779 7.27 38.10 25.83
N ALA A 780 7.70 36.98 26.45
CA ALA A 780 8.80 36.15 25.96
C ALA A 780 8.62 35.61 24.54
N PHE A 781 7.39 35.40 24.06
CA PHE A 781 7.05 34.95 22.70
C PHE A 781 6.06 35.90 22.01
N HIS A 782 6.01 37.17 22.42
CA HIS A 782 5.14 38.21 21.84
C HIS A 782 5.29 38.31 20.31
N GLU A 783 4.21 38.56 19.58
CA GLU A 783 4.20 38.70 18.10
C GLU A 783 4.74 37.49 17.28
N THR A 784 5.03 36.34 17.90
CA THR A 784 5.44 35.11 17.19
C THR A 784 4.27 34.40 16.49
N SER A 785 4.58 33.57 15.49
CA SER A 785 3.59 32.78 14.72
C SER A 785 3.21 31.45 15.38
N ILE A 786 3.51 31.25 16.66
CA ILE A 786 3.33 29.97 17.35
C ILE A 786 1.85 29.62 17.42
N THR A 787 1.46 28.51 16.78
CA THR A 787 0.07 28.01 16.81
C THR A 787 -0.16 26.92 17.85
N SER A 788 0.88 26.17 18.22
CA SER A 788 0.86 25.32 19.40
C SER A 788 2.23 25.15 20.06
N ILE A 789 2.23 24.92 21.38
CA ILE A 789 3.44 24.75 22.19
C ILE A 789 3.22 23.72 23.32
N THR A 790 4.28 23.03 23.75
CA THR A 790 4.25 22.13 24.92
C THR A 790 5.11 22.70 26.04
N ILE A 791 4.52 22.84 27.23
CA ILE A 791 5.15 23.33 28.45
C ILE A 791 5.52 22.11 29.33
N PRO A 792 6.82 21.86 29.62
CA PRO A 792 7.24 20.74 30.44
C PRO A 792 6.84 20.91 31.90
N ALA A 793 6.81 19.80 32.64
CA ALA A 793 6.36 19.75 34.04
C ALA A 793 7.24 20.56 35.02
N SER A 794 8.42 20.99 34.58
CA SER A 794 9.38 21.81 35.30
C SER A 794 9.01 23.30 35.39
N VAL A 795 8.21 23.82 34.44
CA VAL A 795 7.83 25.24 34.41
C VAL A 795 6.83 25.51 35.53
N THR A 796 7.21 26.38 36.45
CA THR A 796 6.44 26.69 37.68
C THR A 796 6.04 28.15 37.78
N ARG A 797 6.66 29.06 37.02
CA ARG A 797 6.21 30.45 36.84
C ARG A 797 6.15 30.83 35.36
N MET A 798 5.14 31.60 34.99
CA MET A 798 5.10 32.34 33.71
C MET A 798 4.69 33.77 34.03
N ASP A 799 5.45 34.76 33.56
CA ASP A 799 5.17 36.15 33.84
C ASP A 799 4.07 36.68 32.86
N GLY A 800 3.84 37.99 32.80
CA GLY A 800 2.75 38.59 32.04
C GLY A 800 2.91 38.57 30.51
N ALA A 801 1.79 38.50 29.78
CA ALA A 801 1.72 38.69 28.33
C ALA A 801 2.67 37.80 27.48
N VAL A 802 3.12 36.65 28.02
CA VAL A 802 4.10 35.73 27.40
C VAL A 802 3.83 35.42 25.92
N PHE A 803 2.57 35.20 25.55
CA PHE A 803 2.12 34.87 24.20
C PHE A 803 1.30 36.01 23.56
N ALA A 804 1.49 37.26 23.97
CA ALA A 804 0.70 38.37 23.46
C ALA A 804 0.84 38.55 21.93
N GLU A 805 -0.30 38.85 21.30
CA GLU A 805 -0.44 39.05 19.84
C GLU A 805 0.00 37.83 18.97
N THR A 806 0.14 36.64 19.58
CA THR A 806 0.39 35.37 18.86
C THR A 806 -0.90 34.71 18.35
N PRO A 807 -0.85 33.90 17.28
CA PRO A 807 -1.99 33.14 16.77
C PRO A 807 -2.19 31.81 17.52
N LEU A 808 -1.83 31.74 18.81
CA LEU A 808 -1.80 30.50 19.59
C LEU A 808 -3.19 29.86 19.69
N ARG A 809 -3.32 28.61 19.22
CA ARG A 809 -4.58 27.85 19.19
C ARG A 809 -4.60 26.65 20.13
N LYS A 810 -3.44 26.11 20.51
CA LYS A 810 -3.32 24.99 21.45
C LYS A 810 -2.09 25.17 22.35
N ILE A 811 -2.15 24.72 23.60
CA ILE A 811 -0.98 24.66 24.48
C ILE A 811 -1.06 23.40 25.35
N THR A 812 -0.02 22.56 25.37
CA THR A 812 0.00 21.32 26.16
C THR A 812 0.84 21.50 27.44
N PHE A 813 0.25 21.40 28.62
CA PHE A 813 1.01 21.36 29.88
C PHE A 813 1.25 19.92 30.34
N LEU A 814 2.53 19.56 30.51
CA LEU A 814 2.94 18.26 31.06
C LEU A 814 2.96 18.22 32.60
N GLY A 815 2.59 19.33 33.26
CA GLY A 815 2.52 19.46 34.72
C GLY A 815 1.34 20.30 35.19
N ASN A 816 1.43 20.81 36.42
CA ASN A 816 0.44 21.72 37.01
C ASN A 816 0.47 23.11 36.36
N GLN A 817 -0.53 23.94 36.64
CA GLN A 817 -0.54 25.34 36.20
C GLN A 817 0.62 26.12 36.86
N PRO A 818 1.44 26.86 36.08
CA PRO A 818 2.39 27.83 36.62
C PRO A 818 1.70 28.97 37.39
N SER A 819 2.43 29.64 38.27
CA SER A 819 2.00 30.92 38.85
C SER A 819 2.17 32.05 37.84
N PHE A 820 1.21 32.99 37.82
CA PHE A 820 1.21 34.17 36.94
C PHE A 820 1.34 35.47 37.75
N GLU A 821 2.06 36.46 37.22
CA GLU A 821 2.29 37.76 37.89
C GLU A 821 1.72 38.94 37.08
N GLU A 822 0.85 39.73 37.73
CA GLU A 822 0.27 41.03 37.34
C GLU A 822 -0.55 41.10 36.02
N PHE A 823 -0.16 40.38 34.96
CA PHE A 823 -0.84 40.33 33.67
C PHE A 823 -1.06 38.88 33.17
N ASP A 824 -2.10 38.65 32.37
CA ASP A 824 -2.39 37.34 31.78
C ASP A 824 -1.31 36.94 30.75
N PRO A 825 -0.67 35.76 30.85
CA PRO A 825 0.28 35.27 29.83
C PRO A 825 -0.34 35.08 28.44
N PHE A 826 -1.66 35.00 28.32
CA PHE A 826 -2.42 34.86 27.06
C PHE A 826 -3.19 36.14 26.67
N TYR A 827 -2.80 37.31 27.20
CA TYR A 827 -3.35 38.60 26.79
C TYR A 827 -3.36 38.76 25.26
N ALA A 828 -4.47 39.28 24.72
CA ALA A 828 -4.72 39.42 23.27
C ALA A 828 -4.70 38.12 22.42
N VAL A 829 -4.52 36.92 23.02
CA VAL A 829 -4.68 35.63 22.32
C VAL A 829 -6.17 35.31 22.14
N GLY A 830 -6.50 34.68 21.01
CA GLY A 830 -7.86 34.23 20.70
C GLY A 830 -8.30 32.96 21.46
N SER A 831 -9.31 32.27 20.93
CA SER A 831 -9.80 31.01 21.50
C SER A 831 -8.71 29.93 21.49
N LEU A 832 -8.34 29.45 22.68
CA LEU A 832 -7.18 28.60 22.95
C LEU A 832 -7.60 27.23 23.51
N ALA A 833 -6.91 26.16 23.07
CA ALA A 833 -7.10 24.78 23.49
C ALA A 833 -5.95 24.31 24.42
N ILE A 834 -6.14 24.48 25.72
CA ILE A 834 -5.18 24.12 26.78
C ILE A 834 -5.22 22.59 27.02
N THR A 835 -4.41 21.83 26.30
CA THR A 835 -4.18 20.42 26.62
C THR A 835 -3.39 20.31 27.93
N VAL A 836 -3.69 19.33 28.77
CA VAL A 836 -2.96 19.04 30.02
C VAL A 836 -2.78 17.52 30.19
N LEU A 837 -1.99 17.08 31.17
CA LEU A 837 -2.09 15.70 31.65
C LEU A 837 -3.29 15.54 32.60
N PRO A 838 -3.95 14.36 32.68
CA PRO A 838 -5.12 14.14 33.54
C PRO A 838 -4.89 14.38 35.04
N THR A 839 -3.63 14.49 35.46
CA THR A 839 -3.19 14.72 36.84
C THR A 839 -2.87 16.19 37.16
N ALA A 840 -2.92 17.08 36.17
CA ALA A 840 -2.58 18.49 36.29
C ALA A 840 -3.60 19.27 37.14
N LYS A 841 -3.11 20.19 37.98
CA LYS A 841 -3.92 21.01 38.89
C LYS A 841 -3.75 22.51 38.60
N GLY A 842 -4.82 23.27 38.77
CA GLY A 842 -4.83 24.74 38.75
C GLY A 842 -5.80 25.37 37.75
N PHE A 843 -5.96 24.77 36.57
CA PHE A 843 -6.59 25.35 35.37
C PHE A 843 -8.13 25.57 35.43
N GLY A 844 -8.62 26.32 36.40
CA GLY A 844 -10.01 26.84 36.44
C GLY A 844 -11.02 25.91 37.12
N LYS A 845 -12.28 25.96 36.66
CA LYS A 845 -13.41 25.16 37.16
C LYS A 845 -14.25 24.58 35.99
N PRO A 846 -15.02 23.50 36.20
CA PRO A 846 -15.86 22.92 35.16
C PRO A 846 -17.01 23.85 34.73
N ASP A 847 -17.43 23.75 33.47
CA ASP A 847 -18.65 24.39 32.97
C ASP A 847 -19.90 23.64 33.46
N PRO A 848 -20.92 24.30 34.07
CA PRO A 848 -22.11 23.61 34.56
C PRO A 848 -23.06 23.04 33.50
N TYR A 849 -22.89 23.35 32.20
CA TYR A 849 -23.89 23.07 31.16
C TYR A 849 -23.50 22.02 30.11
N TYR A 850 -22.28 21.47 30.13
CA TYR A 850 -21.85 20.38 29.25
C TYR A 850 -20.97 19.34 29.97
N ASN A 851 -20.97 18.10 29.48
CA ASN A 851 -20.35 16.95 30.16
C ASN A 851 -18.81 17.06 30.28
N GLU A 852 -18.33 17.40 31.49
CA GLU A 852 -17.05 17.05 32.17
C GLU A 852 -15.68 17.15 31.48
N ILE A 853 -15.54 16.98 30.15
CA ILE A 853 -14.22 16.88 29.48
C ILE A 853 -13.58 18.23 29.13
N SER A 854 -14.30 19.35 29.28
CA SER A 854 -13.79 20.70 28.99
C SER A 854 -14.00 21.65 30.15
N TRP A 855 -12.91 22.20 30.66
CA TRP A 855 -12.91 23.21 31.71
C TRP A 855 -12.79 24.60 31.08
N ASN A 856 -13.49 25.59 31.64
CA ASN A 856 -13.30 26.98 31.27
C ASN A 856 -12.23 27.57 32.20
N TRP A 857 -11.07 27.88 31.65
CA TRP A 857 -10.06 28.64 32.36
C TRP A 857 -10.43 30.13 32.29
N ILE A 858 -10.51 30.76 33.46
CA ILE A 858 -10.91 32.16 33.68
C ILE A 858 -9.86 32.77 34.64
N PRO A 859 -9.15 33.84 34.26
CA PRO A 859 -8.25 34.59 35.14
C PRO A 859 -8.98 35.20 36.36
N ASP A 860 -8.23 35.53 37.42
CA ASP A 860 -8.81 36.04 38.67
C ASP A 860 -9.39 37.47 38.46
N PRO A 861 -10.68 37.77 38.75
CA PRO A 861 -11.36 38.89 38.11
C PRO A 861 -11.04 40.31 38.63
N GLU A 862 -10.23 40.48 39.68
CA GLU A 862 -10.25 41.72 40.49
C GLU A 862 -9.64 42.99 39.83
N ASN A 863 -9.14 42.96 38.59
CA ASN A 863 -8.55 44.15 37.94
C ASN A 863 -8.68 44.26 36.40
N TRP A 864 -9.38 43.35 35.70
CA TRP A 864 -9.21 43.19 34.24
C TRP A 864 -10.48 43.39 33.40
N ASP A 865 -10.46 44.40 32.53
CA ASP A 865 -11.59 44.89 31.71
C ASP A 865 -11.78 44.12 30.37
N GLY A 866 -11.27 42.89 30.28
CA GLY A 866 -11.30 42.06 29.07
C GLY A 866 -11.33 40.56 29.37
N VAL A 867 -12.49 39.92 29.20
CA VAL A 867 -12.70 38.50 29.55
C VAL A 867 -12.55 37.61 28.32
N ASN A 868 -11.37 37.00 28.18
CA ASN A 868 -11.17 35.83 27.31
C ASN A 868 -11.46 34.54 28.09
N ILE A 869 -12.01 33.52 27.40
CA ILE A 869 -12.33 32.21 27.99
C ILE A 869 -11.70 31.11 27.13
N HIS A 870 -10.88 30.27 27.74
CA HIS A 870 -10.07 29.25 27.07
C HIS A 870 -10.46 27.83 27.55
N ARG A 871 -10.32 26.80 26.69
CA ARG A 871 -10.88 25.44 26.91
C ARG A 871 -9.79 24.38 27.11
N VAL A 872 -10.02 23.38 27.97
CA VAL A 872 -9.01 22.37 28.38
C VAL A 872 -9.19 20.97 27.73
N PHE A 873 -8.10 20.19 27.47
CA PHE A 873 -8.03 18.88 26.73
C PHE A 873 -6.90 17.90 27.23
N LEU A 874 -6.69 16.69 26.67
CA LEU A 874 -5.73 15.62 27.14
C LEU A 874 -4.98 14.84 25.98
N GLN A 875 -3.88 14.04 26.21
CA GLN A 875 -2.95 13.51 25.13
C GLN A 875 -2.16 12.15 25.36
N GLU A 876 -1.47 11.61 24.31
CA GLU A 876 -0.52 10.43 24.21
C GLU A 876 0.52 10.56 23.01
N PRO A 877 1.13 9.53 22.32
CA PRO A 877 2.25 8.57 22.68
C PRO A 877 3.38 8.22 21.60
N SER A 878 4.46 7.46 21.96
CA SER A 878 5.43 6.72 21.05
C SER A 878 6.40 5.68 21.74
N VAL A 879 7.06 4.75 20.99
CA VAL A 879 7.75 3.46 21.41
C VAL A 879 8.70 3.47 22.66
N ILE A 880 8.70 2.37 23.44
CA ILE A 880 9.36 2.18 24.76
C ILE A 880 9.96 0.75 24.93
N ASP A 881 11.02 0.58 25.74
CA ASP A 881 11.45 -0.71 26.33
C ASP A 881 11.55 -0.63 27.87
N THR A 882 11.31 -1.74 28.58
CA THR A 882 11.28 -1.85 30.06
C THR A 882 11.83 -3.21 30.53
N ASP A 883 12.01 -3.44 31.83
CA ASP A 883 12.51 -4.71 32.35
C ASP A 883 11.65 -5.92 31.93
N ASP A 884 10.33 -5.85 32.13
CA ASP A 884 9.39 -6.94 31.83
C ASP A 884 8.85 -6.94 30.39
N TYR A 885 8.80 -5.79 29.71
CA TYR A 885 8.10 -5.63 28.42
C TYR A 885 8.90 -4.83 27.39
N VAL A 886 8.95 -5.32 26.15
CA VAL A 886 9.24 -4.49 24.96
C VAL A 886 7.90 -3.94 24.46
N PHE A 887 7.77 -2.62 24.26
CA PHE A 887 6.46 -1.98 24.06
C PHE A 887 6.42 -0.92 22.94
N GLY A 888 5.75 -1.26 21.84
CA GLY A 888 5.48 -0.40 20.70
C GLY A 888 4.46 0.70 21.00
N ALA A 889 4.78 1.67 21.85
CA ALA A 889 3.86 2.72 22.29
C ALA A 889 3.31 3.66 21.17
N SER A 890 3.90 3.71 19.98
CA SER A 890 3.25 4.35 18.81
C SER A 890 1.95 3.62 18.44
N THR A 891 1.94 2.29 18.55
CA THR A 891 0.79 1.42 18.29
C THR A 891 0.07 0.98 19.58
N GLY A 892 0.69 1.18 20.74
CA GLY A 892 0.25 0.69 22.05
C GLY A 892 0.45 -0.82 22.23
N THR A 893 1.34 -1.46 21.48
CA THR A 893 1.41 -2.93 21.42
C THR A 893 2.55 -3.50 22.28
N ILE A 894 2.27 -4.48 23.12
CA ILE A 894 3.32 -5.28 23.78
C ILE A 894 3.93 -6.22 22.74
N ILE A 895 5.19 -5.99 22.40
CA ILE A 895 5.94 -6.73 21.37
C ILE A 895 6.48 -8.04 21.96
N LYS A 896 6.95 -8.03 23.21
CA LYS A 896 7.49 -9.23 23.88
C LYS A 896 7.48 -9.10 25.39
N TYR A 897 7.08 -10.18 26.08
CA TYR A 897 7.32 -10.37 27.52
C TYR A 897 8.71 -10.94 27.79
N LYS A 898 9.38 -10.41 28.82
CA LYS A 898 10.74 -10.77 29.27
C LYS A 898 10.77 -11.19 30.75
N GLY A 899 9.68 -10.97 31.47
CA GLY A 899 9.55 -11.25 32.90
C GLY A 899 9.50 -12.73 33.24
N LYS A 900 9.43 -13.02 34.55
CA LYS A 900 9.50 -14.40 35.11
C LYS A 900 8.39 -14.70 36.11
N SER A 901 7.27 -13.98 36.06
CA SER A 901 6.17 -14.16 37.01
C SER A 901 5.28 -15.33 36.63
N GLU A 902 4.89 -16.14 37.61
CA GLU A 902 3.88 -17.19 37.46
C GLU A 902 2.46 -16.61 37.31
N ASP A 903 2.23 -15.39 37.80
CA ASP A 903 0.99 -14.63 37.64
C ASP A 903 1.31 -13.25 37.05
N VAL A 904 0.72 -12.91 35.90
CA VAL A 904 1.01 -11.65 35.19
C VAL A 904 -0.22 -10.74 35.16
N ILE A 905 -0.03 -9.50 35.60
CA ILE A 905 -0.98 -8.41 35.35
C ILE A 905 -0.28 -7.45 34.40
N ILE A 906 -0.75 -7.40 33.16
CA ILE A 906 -0.26 -6.40 32.20
C ILE A 906 -0.77 -5.02 32.65
N PRO A 907 0.09 -4.01 32.82
CA PRO A 907 -0.34 -2.68 33.23
C PRO A 907 -1.11 -1.97 32.11
N ASP A 908 -2.13 -1.18 32.46
CA ASP A 908 -2.90 -0.42 31.46
C ASP A 908 -2.04 0.58 30.66
N LYS A 909 -0.91 1.04 31.25
CA LYS A 909 0.06 1.92 30.60
C LYS A 909 1.52 1.53 30.87
N ILE A 910 2.39 1.78 29.90
CA ILE A 910 3.85 1.63 29.98
C ILE A 910 4.48 2.98 29.57
N ASN A 911 5.44 3.49 30.36
CA ASN A 911 5.96 4.88 30.39
C ASN A 911 4.97 5.97 29.90
N GLY A 912 3.76 5.98 30.50
CA GLY A 912 2.72 6.99 30.24
C GLY A 912 1.76 6.70 29.08
N VAL A 913 2.00 5.65 28.30
CA VAL A 913 1.24 5.30 27.08
C VAL A 913 0.37 4.06 27.29
N SER A 914 -0.90 4.11 26.84
CA SER A 914 -1.86 3.01 27.01
C SER A 914 -1.56 1.78 26.15
N VAL A 915 -1.77 0.59 26.73
CA VAL A 915 -1.68 -0.71 26.05
C VAL A 915 -2.96 -0.97 25.24
N LYS A 916 -2.80 -1.06 23.92
CA LYS A 916 -3.85 -1.22 22.89
C LYS A 916 -3.79 -2.58 22.20
N GLY A 917 -2.70 -3.33 22.35
CA GLY A 917 -2.51 -4.63 21.70
C GLY A 917 -1.46 -5.51 22.36
N ILE A 918 -1.48 -6.80 22.01
CA ILE A 918 -0.43 -7.77 22.31
C ILE A 918 -0.01 -8.40 20.96
N GLY A 919 1.29 -8.31 20.65
CA GLY A 919 1.88 -8.75 19.38
C GLY A 919 2.02 -10.27 19.27
N ASP A 920 2.39 -10.72 18.07
CA ASP A 920 2.55 -12.13 17.74
C ASP A 920 3.58 -12.83 18.63
N ASP A 921 3.26 -14.03 19.09
CA ASP A 921 4.08 -14.87 19.98
C ASP A 921 4.61 -14.18 21.27
N ALA A 922 4.04 -13.03 21.68
CA ALA A 922 4.62 -12.18 22.72
C ALA A 922 4.72 -12.82 24.12
N PHE A 923 3.93 -13.85 24.42
CA PHE A 923 4.00 -14.71 25.62
C PHE A 923 4.20 -16.21 25.26
N SER A 924 4.55 -16.53 24.01
CA SER A 924 4.69 -17.89 23.50
C SER A 924 5.75 -18.69 24.28
N GLU A 925 5.49 -19.97 24.50
CA GLU A 925 6.29 -20.89 25.33
C GLU A 925 6.56 -20.43 26.79
N CYS A 926 5.78 -19.49 27.34
CA CYS A 926 5.86 -19.09 28.76
C CYS A 926 5.33 -20.21 29.69
N LYS A 927 6.10 -21.28 29.83
CA LYS A 927 5.76 -22.53 30.54
C LYS A 927 5.62 -22.41 32.06
N GLU A 928 6.02 -21.28 32.64
CA GLU A 928 5.80 -20.94 34.05
C GLU A 928 4.56 -20.07 34.28
N LEU A 929 3.97 -19.49 33.23
CA LEU A 929 2.78 -18.64 33.35
C LEU A 929 1.55 -19.49 33.74
N THR A 930 0.91 -19.15 34.86
CA THR A 930 -0.27 -19.86 35.39
C THR A 930 -1.55 -19.05 35.33
N SER A 931 -1.48 -17.71 35.40
CA SER A 931 -2.60 -16.82 35.09
C SER A 931 -2.14 -15.50 34.45
N ILE A 932 -3.00 -14.90 33.62
CA ILE A 932 -2.76 -13.56 33.08
C ILE A 932 -4.01 -12.68 33.04
N THR A 933 -3.83 -11.38 33.32
CA THR A 933 -4.84 -10.33 33.15
C THR A 933 -4.41 -9.33 32.08
N ILE A 934 -5.31 -9.08 31.13
CA ILE A 934 -5.12 -8.19 29.97
C ILE A 934 -5.89 -6.88 30.20
N PRO A 935 -5.31 -5.69 29.96
CA PRO A 935 -5.91 -4.39 30.29
C PRO A 935 -7.07 -4.00 29.37
N GLN A 936 -7.94 -3.13 29.88
CA GLN A 936 -9.08 -2.59 29.14
C GLN A 936 -8.59 -1.56 28.10
N GLY A 937 -8.60 -1.94 26.83
CA GLY A 937 -7.97 -1.20 25.75
C GLY A 937 -7.35 -2.11 24.68
N VAL A 938 -6.99 -3.35 25.04
CA VAL A 938 -6.55 -4.36 24.07
C VAL A 938 -7.76 -4.82 23.23
N THR A 939 -7.71 -4.55 21.93
CA THR A 939 -8.79 -4.92 20.97
C THR A 939 -8.56 -6.25 20.27
N ALA A 940 -7.35 -6.82 20.37
CA ALA A 940 -6.99 -8.06 19.70
C ALA A 940 -5.91 -8.84 20.45
N ILE A 941 -6.00 -10.17 20.37
CA ILE A 941 -4.91 -11.11 20.66
C ILE A 941 -4.50 -11.68 19.29
N HIS A 942 -3.23 -11.56 18.90
CA HIS A 942 -2.76 -11.89 17.56
C HIS A 942 -2.28 -13.36 17.43
N TYR A 943 -1.33 -13.68 16.53
CA TYR A 943 -0.89 -15.04 16.26
C TYR A 943 -0.11 -15.61 17.46
N GLY A 944 -0.41 -16.86 17.84
CA GLY A 944 0.41 -17.66 18.76
C GLY A 944 0.65 -17.09 20.17
N VAL A 945 -0.04 -16.01 20.59
CA VAL A 945 0.36 -15.18 21.75
C VAL A 945 0.63 -15.98 23.02
N PHE A 946 -0.19 -16.99 23.35
CA PHE A 946 -0.04 -17.86 24.52
C PHE A 946 0.24 -19.31 24.14
N LYS A 947 0.72 -19.55 22.91
CA LYS A 947 0.99 -20.89 22.40
C LYS A 947 1.97 -21.64 23.31
N ASP A 948 1.65 -22.91 23.59
CA ASP A 948 2.43 -23.81 24.43
C ASP A 948 2.70 -23.28 25.87
N CYS A 949 1.89 -22.32 26.37
CA CYS A 949 1.79 -21.95 27.78
C CYS A 949 1.10 -23.06 28.60
N THR A 950 1.76 -24.20 28.77
CA THR A 950 1.14 -25.43 29.31
C THR A 950 0.63 -25.31 30.76
N LYS A 951 1.13 -24.38 31.57
CA LYS A 951 0.64 -24.13 32.95
C LYS A 951 -0.50 -23.12 33.06
N LEU A 952 -0.87 -22.42 31.97
CA LEU A 952 -1.84 -21.32 31.99
C LEU A 952 -3.25 -21.86 32.26
N LYS A 953 -3.83 -21.54 33.42
CA LYS A 953 -5.13 -22.06 33.90
C LYS A 953 -6.30 -21.14 33.58
N SER A 954 -6.06 -19.83 33.54
CA SER A 954 -7.08 -18.79 33.39
C SER A 954 -6.52 -17.53 32.74
N VAL A 955 -7.36 -16.89 31.92
CA VAL A 955 -7.06 -15.66 31.19
C VAL A 955 -8.19 -14.68 31.45
N SER A 956 -7.88 -13.50 31.99
CA SER A 956 -8.84 -12.41 32.17
C SER A 956 -8.77 -11.48 30.96
N MET A 957 -9.78 -11.54 30.10
CA MET A 957 -9.88 -10.76 28.85
C MET A 957 -10.68 -9.46 29.04
N PRO A 958 -10.39 -8.39 28.28
CA PRO A 958 -11.14 -7.14 28.34
C PRO A 958 -12.40 -7.17 27.47
N GLU A 959 -13.44 -6.43 27.86
CA GLU A 959 -14.69 -6.33 27.07
C GLU A 959 -14.50 -5.54 25.76
N SER A 960 -13.34 -4.92 25.57
CA SER A 960 -12.89 -4.28 24.33
C SER A 960 -12.33 -5.26 23.28
N LEU A 961 -12.20 -6.55 23.58
CA LEU A 961 -11.63 -7.55 22.66
C LEU A 961 -12.58 -7.85 21.49
N ILE A 962 -12.07 -7.75 20.26
CA ILE A 962 -12.82 -7.95 19.01
C ILE A 962 -12.42 -9.26 18.31
N ARG A 963 -11.17 -9.72 18.46
CA ARG A 963 -10.65 -10.91 17.76
C ARG A 963 -9.63 -11.71 18.56
N ILE A 964 -9.67 -13.04 18.40
CA ILE A 964 -8.68 -14.00 18.90
C ILE A 964 -7.98 -14.63 17.69
N GLY A 965 -6.66 -14.49 17.62
CA GLY A 965 -5.84 -14.88 16.47
C GLY A 965 -5.64 -16.39 16.30
N VAL A 966 -4.99 -16.73 15.18
CA VAL A 966 -4.60 -18.10 14.82
C VAL A 966 -3.65 -18.67 15.87
N CYS A 967 -3.89 -19.92 16.28
CA CYS A 967 -3.11 -20.63 17.30
C CYS A 967 -2.98 -19.93 18.67
N ALA A 968 -3.78 -18.90 18.98
CA ALA A 968 -3.54 -18.00 20.12
C ALA A 968 -3.41 -18.67 21.50
N PHE A 969 -4.12 -19.78 21.72
CA PHE A 969 -4.04 -20.64 22.92
C PHE A 969 -3.69 -22.10 22.58
N SER A 970 -3.15 -22.35 21.38
CA SER A 970 -2.75 -23.70 20.94
C SER A 970 -1.78 -24.32 21.95
N GLY A 971 -2.06 -25.53 22.42
CA GLY A 971 -1.21 -26.21 23.42
C GLY A 971 -1.33 -25.69 24.86
N CYS A 972 -2.27 -24.78 25.19
CA CYS A 972 -2.58 -24.42 26.57
C CYS A 972 -3.29 -25.57 27.32
N THR A 973 -2.57 -26.65 27.61
CA THR A 973 -3.12 -27.87 28.22
C THR A 973 -3.65 -27.66 29.65
N GLY A 974 -3.12 -26.68 30.39
CA GLY A 974 -3.61 -26.30 31.71
C GLY A 974 -4.90 -25.45 31.73
N LEU A 975 -5.36 -24.94 30.58
CA LEU A 975 -6.47 -23.99 30.49
C LEU A 975 -7.79 -24.73 30.70
N THR A 976 -8.42 -24.57 31.87
CA THR A 976 -9.62 -25.34 32.23
C THR A 976 -10.93 -24.70 31.81
N ASN A 977 -11.01 -23.37 31.86
CA ASN A 977 -12.17 -22.59 31.46
C ASN A 977 -11.69 -21.25 30.90
N ILE A 978 -12.41 -20.72 29.90
CA ILE A 978 -12.16 -19.38 29.37
C ILE A 978 -13.49 -18.69 29.06
N SER A 979 -13.57 -17.39 29.36
CA SER A 979 -14.75 -16.56 29.09
C SER A 979 -14.42 -15.60 27.96
N ILE A 980 -14.97 -15.83 26.77
CA ILE A 980 -14.77 -14.94 25.63
C ILE A 980 -15.71 -13.72 25.76
N PRO A 981 -15.19 -12.48 25.68
CA PRO A 981 -16.00 -11.26 25.73
C PRO A 981 -17.04 -11.17 24.61
N LYS A 982 -18.16 -10.49 24.88
CA LYS A 982 -19.29 -10.43 23.93
C LYS A 982 -19.01 -9.61 22.67
N GLY A 983 -17.98 -8.77 22.70
CA GLY A 983 -17.51 -7.99 21.55
C GLY A 983 -16.73 -8.78 20.49
N VAL A 984 -16.34 -10.03 20.77
CA VAL A 984 -15.53 -10.83 19.83
C VAL A 984 -16.36 -11.27 18.62
N THR A 985 -15.84 -11.00 17.43
CA THR A 985 -16.47 -11.36 16.14
C THR A 985 -15.68 -12.40 15.33
N SER A 986 -14.44 -12.70 15.71
CA SER A 986 -13.61 -13.70 15.03
C SER A 986 -12.71 -14.48 16.00
N ILE A 987 -12.60 -15.79 15.76
CA ILE A 987 -11.75 -16.75 16.48
C ILE A 987 -11.01 -17.57 15.42
N GLY A 988 -9.68 -17.50 15.42
CA GLY A 988 -8.86 -18.04 14.33
C GLY A 988 -8.79 -19.57 14.22
N LEU A 989 -8.20 -19.99 13.09
CA LEU A 989 -7.70 -21.36 12.85
C LEU A 989 -6.87 -21.86 14.05
N CYS A 990 -7.09 -23.11 14.47
CA CYS A 990 -6.36 -23.76 15.56
C CYS A 990 -6.34 -22.98 16.91
N ALA A 991 -7.18 -21.96 17.12
CA ALA A 991 -7.01 -21.02 18.25
C ALA A 991 -6.98 -21.67 19.63
N PHE A 992 -7.65 -22.81 19.81
CA PHE A 992 -7.64 -23.64 21.03
C PHE A 992 -7.18 -25.10 20.75
N GLU A 993 -6.46 -25.36 19.64
CA GLU A 993 -6.01 -26.72 19.31
C GLU A 993 -5.16 -27.30 20.46
N GLY A 994 -5.53 -28.49 20.94
CA GLY A 994 -4.83 -29.15 22.03
C GLY A 994 -5.00 -28.50 23.41
N CYS A 995 -5.99 -27.62 23.62
CA CYS A 995 -6.44 -27.22 24.97
C CYS A 995 -7.11 -28.41 25.70
N THR A 996 -6.33 -29.44 26.04
CA THR A 996 -6.84 -30.72 26.58
C THR A 996 -7.49 -30.58 27.96
N GLY A 997 -7.18 -29.54 28.73
CA GLY A 997 -7.82 -29.23 30.01
C GLY A 997 -9.17 -28.51 29.91
N LEU A 998 -9.53 -27.96 28.74
CA LEU A 998 -10.70 -27.08 28.59
C LEU A 998 -12.00 -27.87 28.74
N THR A 999 -12.81 -27.56 29.76
CA THR A 999 -14.04 -28.32 30.08
C THR A 999 -15.30 -27.75 29.44
N GLY A 1000 -15.34 -26.45 29.16
CA GLY A 1000 -16.49 -25.77 28.56
C GLY A 1000 -16.12 -24.40 28.01
N ILE A 1001 -16.87 -23.93 27.00
CA ILE A 1001 -16.69 -22.60 26.42
C ILE A 1001 -18.03 -22.05 25.86
N GLU A 1002 -18.21 -20.73 25.96
CA GLU A 1002 -19.31 -20.02 25.30
C GLU A 1002 -18.76 -19.14 24.18
N ILE A 1003 -19.29 -19.31 22.96
CA ILE A 1003 -18.90 -18.53 21.79
C ILE A 1003 -19.88 -17.35 21.63
N PRO A 1004 -19.40 -16.10 21.54
CA PRO A 1004 -20.26 -14.92 21.59
C PRO A 1004 -21.00 -14.65 20.27
N ASP A 1005 -22.11 -13.93 20.37
CA ASP A 1005 -23.05 -13.64 19.26
C ASP A 1005 -22.43 -12.87 18.07
N GLY A 1006 -21.23 -12.30 18.22
CA GLY A 1006 -20.50 -11.69 17.11
C GLY A 1006 -19.85 -12.69 16.14
N VAL A 1007 -19.61 -13.94 16.55
CA VAL A 1007 -18.80 -14.91 15.79
C VAL A 1007 -19.64 -15.58 14.70
N THR A 1008 -19.39 -15.22 13.44
CA THR A 1008 -20.12 -15.75 12.29
C THR A 1008 -19.55 -17.05 11.71
N PHE A 1009 -18.34 -17.47 12.10
CA PHE A 1009 -17.70 -18.71 11.64
C PHE A 1009 -16.94 -19.40 12.79
N ILE A 1010 -16.99 -20.74 12.86
CA ILE A 1010 -15.96 -21.52 13.56
C ILE A 1010 -15.00 -22.01 12.48
N ASP A 1011 -13.72 -21.67 12.59
CA ASP A 1011 -12.74 -22.00 11.56
C ASP A 1011 -12.24 -23.45 11.66
N ALA A 1012 -11.43 -23.86 10.69
CA ALA A 1012 -10.86 -25.20 10.69
C ALA A 1012 -9.94 -25.43 11.91
N TYR A 1013 -10.01 -26.64 12.47
CA TYR A 1013 -9.28 -27.09 13.66
C TYR A 1013 -9.42 -26.27 14.96
N THR A 1014 -10.30 -25.25 15.04
CA THR A 1014 -10.30 -24.27 16.15
C THR A 1014 -10.35 -24.88 17.57
N PHE A 1015 -11.07 -26.00 17.77
CA PHE A 1015 -11.17 -26.75 19.03
C PHE A 1015 -10.66 -28.19 18.91
N ARG A 1016 -9.81 -28.46 17.92
CA ARG A 1016 -9.32 -29.82 17.64
C ARG A 1016 -8.50 -30.36 18.81
N ASN A 1017 -8.74 -31.61 19.19
CA ASN A 1017 -8.15 -32.26 20.36
C ASN A 1017 -8.41 -31.54 21.71
N CYS A 1018 -9.46 -30.72 21.84
CA CYS A 1018 -9.97 -30.27 23.15
C CYS A 1018 -10.65 -31.45 23.88
N SER A 1019 -9.86 -32.43 24.30
CA SER A 1019 -10.35 -33.75 24.71
C SER A 1019 -11.31 -33.75 25.89
N SER A 1020 -11.20 -32.77 26.80
CA SER A 1020 -12.08 -32.63 27.97
C SER A 1020 -13.30 -31.73 27.74
N LEU A 1021 -13.49 -31.18 26.54
CA LEU A 1021 -14.56 -30.22 26.23
C LEU A 1021 -15.91 -30.94 26.25
N ALA A 1022 -16.62 -30.83 27.37
CA ALA A 1022 -17.88 -31.54 27.60
C ALA A 1022 -19.11 -30.74 27.12
N SER A 1023 -18.99 -29.42 26.96
CA SER A 1023 -20.08 -28.58 26.48
C SER A 1023 -19.57 -27.32 25.76
N ILE A 1024 -20.29 -26.92 24.71
CA ILE A 1024 -20.05 -25.67 23.99
C ILE A 1024 -21.39 -25.00 23.65
N LYS A 1025 -21.44 -23.67 23.75
CA LYS A 1025 -22.56 -22.86 23.22
C LYS A 1025 -22.12 -22.15 21.95
N LEU A 1026 -22.84 -22.39 20.85
CA LEU A 1026 -22.66 -21.74 19.55
C LEU A 1026 -23.66 -20.59 19.37
N PRO A 1027 -23.29 -19.49 18.68
CA PRO A 1027 -24.14 -18.30 18.54
C PRO A 1027 -25.14 -18.43 17.38
N GLU A 1028 -26.34 -17.85 17.50
CA GLU A 1028 -27.36 -17.88 16.44
C GLU A 1028 -26.97 -17.07 15.18
N SER A 1029 -25.89 -16.29 15.25
CA SER A 1029 -25.28 -15.59 14.11
C SER A 1029 -24.38 -16.48 13.24
N LEU A 1030 -24.00 -17.68 13.69
CA LEU A 1030 -23.07 -18.59 13.00
C LEU A 1030 -23.54 -18.95 11.57
N LYS A 1031 -22.61 -19.14 10.63
CA LYS A 1031 -22.87 -19.35 9.19
C LYS A 1031 -22.28 -20.64 8.63
N SER A 1032 -21.10 -21.05 9.09
CA SER A 1032 -20.56 -22.40 8.85
C SER A 1032 -19.60 -22.85 9.96
N ILE A 1033 -19.30 -24.15 9.96
CA ILE A 1033 -18.37 -24.82 10.88
C ILE A 1033 -17.28 -25.50 10.04
N GLY A 1034 -16.03 -25.09 10.24
CA GLY A 1034 -14.88 -25.46 9.42
C GLY A 1034 -14.39 -26.90 9.55
N SER A 1035 -13.46 -27.26 8.67
CA SER A 1035 -12.90 -28.61 8.57
C SER A 1035 -12.23 -29.05 9.87
N LEU A 1036 -12.57 -30.23 10.38
CA LEU A 1036 -12.02 -30.81 11.60
C LEU A 1036 -12.12 -29.91 12.87
N ALA A 1037 -13.02 -28.91 12.87
CA ALA A 1037 -13.11 -27.86 13.90
C ALA A 1037 -13.21 -28.38 15.34
N PHE A 1038 -13.95 -29.46 15.57
CA PHE A 1038 -14.15 -30.12 16.86
C PHE A 1038 -13.59 -31.55 16.90
N SER A 1039 -12.75 -31.92 15.92
CA SER A 1039 -12.26 -33.30 15.84
C SER A 1039 -11.44 -33.68 17.08
N GLY A 1040 -11.73 -34.82 17.69
CA GLY A 1040 -11.08 -35.25 18.94
C GLY A 1040 -11.61 -34.57 20.21
N CYS A 1041 -12.76 -33.88 20.17
CA CYS A 1041 -13.46 -33.40 21.37
C CYS A 1041 -14.14 -34.56 22.12
N HIS A 1042 -13.32 -35.48 22.68
CA HIS A 1042 -13.81 -36.76 23.19
C HIS A 1042 -14.94 -36.65 24.22
N SER A 1043 -14.90 -35.67 25.13
CA SER A 1043 -15.92 -35.52 26.19
C SER A 1043 -17.24 -34.86 25.76
N LEU A 1044 -17.38 -34.37 24.52
CA LEU A 1044 -18.57 -33.64 24.08
C LEU A 1044 -19.76 -34.59 23.89
N THR A 1045 -20.82 -34.44 24.69
CA THR A 1045 -21.99 -35.36 24.66
C THR A 1045 -23.15 -34.89 23.79
N ASP A 1046 -23.34 -33.58 23.67
CA ASP A 1046 -24.52 -32.99 23.03
C ASP A 1046 -24.12 -31.71 22.26
N ILE A 1047 -24.68 -31.50 21.07
CA ILE A 1047 -24.55 -30.19 20.39
C ILE A 1047 -25.81 -29.75 19.64
N LYS A 1048 -26.15 -28.47 19.81
CA LYS A 1048 -27.16 -27.77 19.01
C LYS A 1048 -26.45 -26.89 17.97
N ILE A 1049 -26.63 -27.20 16.70
CA ILE A 1049 -26.16 -26.36 15.59
C ILE A 1049 -27.19 -25.24 15.35
N PRO A 1050 -26.80 -23.95 15.31
CA PRO A 1050 -27.74 -22.81 15.22
C PRO A 1050 -28.43 -22.67 13.85
N GLU A 1051 -29.62 -22.03 13.81
CA GLU A 1051 -30.45 -21.91 12.59
C GLU A 1051 -29.81 -21.06 11.47
N GLY A 1052 -28.80 -20.25 11.81
CA GLY A 1052 -28.04 -19.48 10.84
C GLY A 1052 -27.03 -20.28 10.00
N VAL A 1053 -26.74 -21.53 10.36
CA VAL A 1053 -25.67 -22.34 9.75
C VAL A 1053 -26.11 -22.97 8.43
N THR A 1054 -25.29 -22.77 7.40
CA THR A 1054 -25.57 -23.22 6.02
C THR A 1054 -24.61 -24.29 5.50
N SER A 1055 -23.41 -24.43 6.08
CA SER A 1055 -22.53 -25.59 5.84
C SER A 1055 -21.83 -26.08 7.11
N ILE A 1056 -21.57 -27.38 7.15
CA ILE A 1056 -20.68 -28.04 8.10
C ILE A 1056 -19.64 -28.78 7.27
N GLU A 1057 -18.36 -28.46 7.40
CA GLU A 1057 -17.31 -28.95 6.51
C GLU A 1057 -16.77 -30.34 6.90
N ASN A 1058 -15.85 -30.87 6.07
CA ASN A 1058 -15.31 -32.22 6.21
C ASN A 1058 -14.72 -32.49 7.61
N GLY A 1059 -15.05 -33.64 8.20
CA GLY A 1059 -14.52 -34.06 9.50
C GLY A 1059 -14.89 -33.18 10.71
N ALA A 1060 -15.78 -32.18 10.59
CA ALA A 1060 -16.04 -31.16 11.62
C ALA A 1060 -16.13 -31.70 13.07
N PHE A 1061 -16.79 -32.85 13.28
CA PHE A 1061 -16.94 -33.54 14.57
C PHE A 1061 -16.40 -34.98 14.54
N SER A 1062 -15.33 -35.26 13.78
CA SER A 1062 -14.79 -36.63 13.69
C SER A 1062 -13.97 -37.04 14.91
N ASP A 1063 -14.07 -38.30 15.32
CA ASP A 1063 -13.51 -38.83 16.57
C ASP A 1063 -14.09 -38.11 17.82
N CYS A 1064 -15.42 -38.04 17.91
CA CYS A 1064 -16.17 -37.54 19.08
C CYS A 1064 -17.08 -38.64 19.68
N PRO A 1065 -16.50 -39.73 20.25
CA PRO A 1065 -17.17 -41.02 20.49
C PRO A 1065 -18.19 -41.05 21.65
N TYR A 1066 -18.54 -39.89 22.23
CA TYR A 1066 -19.60 -39.76 23.24
C TYR A 1066 -20.68 -38.75 22.82
N LEU A 1067 -20.66 -38.22 21.60
CA LEU A 1067 -21.61 -37.23 21.09
C LEU A 1067 -22.96 -37.88 20.71
N GLU A 1068 -23.76 -38.23 21.72
CA GLU A 1068 -25.03 -38.95 21.56
C GLU A 1068 -26.13 -38.13 20.86
N ASN A 1069 -26.17 -36.80 21.03
CA ASN A 1069 -27.25 -35.96 20.49
C ASN A 1069 -26.76 -34.78 19.64
N ILE A 1070 -27.25 -34.70 18.40
CA ILE A 1070 -26.96 -33.61 17.46
C ILE A 1070 -28.29 -33.02 16.96
N THR A 1071 -28.48 -31.70 17.14
CA THR A 1071 -29.59 -30.95 16.52
C THR A 1071 -29.08 -30.16 15.33
N LEU A 1072 -29.62 -30.39 14.13
CA LEU A 1072 -29.26 -29.70 12.89
C LEU A 1072 -30.32 -28.64 12.51
N PRO A 1073 -29.93 -27.54 11.84
CA PRO A 1073 -30.83 -26.46 11.48
C PRO A 1073 -31.57 -26.70 10.16
N ASN A 1074 -32.70 -26.04 9.98
CA ASN A 1074 -33.54 -26.13 8.79
C ASN A 1074 -32.91 -25.42 7.57
N GLY A 1075 -32.00 -24.48 7.80
CA GLY A 1075 -31.28 -23.71 6.76
C GLY A 1075 -30.05 -24.41 6.16
N LEU A 1076 -29.71 -25.62 6.60
CA LEU A 1076 -28.48 -26.33 6.23
C LEU A 1076 -28.49 -26.75 4.75
N LYS A 1077 -27.39 -26.47 4.03
CA LYS A 1077 -27.26 -26.73 2.58
C LYS A 1077 -26.17 -27.75 2.25
N GLN A 1078 -25.19 -27.93 3.12
CA GLN A 1078 -24.01 -28.77 2.90
C GLN A 1078 -23.56 -29.43 4.21
N ILE A 1079 -23.26 -30.73 4.13
CA ILE A 1079 -22.57 -31.49 5.17
C ILE A 1079 -21.40 -32.18 4.47
N GLY A 1080 -20.18 -31.95 4.98
CA GLY A 1080 -18.95 -32.47 4.42
C GLY A 1080 -18.72 -33.96 4.69
N GLU A 1081 -17.76 -34.53 3.97
CA GLU A 1081 -17.35 -35.92 4.13
C GLU A 1081 -16.84 -36.18 5.56
N HIS A 1082 -17.30 -37.28 6.16
CA HIS A 1082 -17.01 -37.64 7.55
C HIS A 1082 -17.27 -36.55 8.61
N ALA A 1083 -18.14 -35.56 8.34
CA ALA A 1083 -18.44 -34.47 9.29
C ALA A 1083 -18.86 -34.95 10.70
N PHE A 1084 -19.45 -36.15 10.80
CA PHE A 1084 -19.77 -36.84 12.06
C PHE A 1084 -19.16 -38.27 12.09
N GLY A 1085 -17.92 -38.42 11.60
CA GLY A 1085 -17.26 -39.73 11.48
C GLY A 1085 -16.70 -40.25 12.81
N LYS A 1086 -17.15 -41.43 13.25
CA LYS A 1086 -16.87 -41.98 14.59
C LYS A 1086 -17.41 -41.09 15.74
N VAL A 1087 -18.57 -40.51 15.49
CA VAL A 1087 -19.56 -40.19 16.52
C VAL A 1087 -20.28 -41.49 16.87
#